data_AF-A0A7W0VN15-F1
#
_entry.id   AF-A0A7W0VN15-F1
#
_cell.length_a   1.000
_cell.length_b   1.000
_cell.length_c   1.000
_cell.angle_alpha   90.00
_cell.angle_beta   90.00
_cell.angle_gamma   90.00
#
_symmetry.space_group_name_H-M   'P 1'
#
loop_
_entity.id
_entity.type
_entity.pdbx_description
1 polymer ?
#
loop_
_entity_poly.entity_id
_entity_poly.type
_entity_poly.pdbx_seq_one_letter_code
_entity_poly.pdbx_strand_id
1 'polypeptide(L)'
;MIDLRTAFGGAARPGSPGLAIQLAALAALLLASAGCPRFHAGPLPGAPADATFVDIDGVNVRYRESGTGPAVVLIHGFSASSDSWLPVIPRVAAGHRVIAIDLKGFGWTSRPEGDYSPAAQAKLAWAVLDKLGVKDVAIVGHSWGSSVALEMAVAHSDRVRRVALYDAYVYDEQVPSFFRWAQAGGIGETLFGLYYTERMEDRMPLAFHDERWVTQARLERVEADLDRPGTTAAALAAARGHHFGKLHVALKSFTKPVLLLWGENDEVTPLRFGQRLANELADATLIVYPRCGHIPMIEAHNPSTRDLVAFLAKDHVAPAPQEPPAPAPPTPTEGGGAADGSSGRSIGPAFDAEPPPAAAHVSLPVGADLAALGAELTPRRYAAPREKTHVELHGALRFREQGLFNLDLDRGLDSRGQPVFPVPLGGGQKLAAGDLRARTDVAIYAPGVGVAVKARIDWLDNVALGGDPELSNGSPATSYGQRPTQVVVKRAWGEVLTPFGILAGGRMGSQFGLGITANSGDCEDCDRGDAADRLAFVSPLFGHLFAVAWDVASRGPFTRSRDGGHAIALEPTDSASGWTFAVLKTHSPAALARRAAAGRTSLEYGAYVATRGQERDVPASYLPTATPPTTFTPDDLVARGFSATTTGGWLRLTTRNLRVEAELAYGHARIEQPSLIPGTEIMVPVTSDQLGFAMQSELLLGSARIGFDAGYASGDDAPGFGAFPKLGEAAPMPGAFDGAQADLPLDRTVDNFRFNPDYRIDQILFREIIGTVTDAIYLRPHAAATLFTVGSSKLEAIAAVIASWAVKPSSTPSGERALGIELDPELRYGSRDGFVAALAYGLLLPGAAFDNTNLQAKPAHVVRARIGFSF
;
A
#
# COMPACT_ATOMS: atom_id res chain seq x y z
N MET A 1 11.30 46.90 0.86
CA MET A 1 11.46 45.82 1.86
C MET A 1 10.07 45.28 2.12
N ILE A 2 9.73 44.15 1.52
CA ILE A 2 8.41 43.53 1.66
C ILE A 2 8.44 42.72 2.96
N ASP A 3 7.58 43.06 3.90
CA ASP A 3 7.41 42.31 5.14
C ASP A 3 6.76 40.95 4.81
N LEU A 4 7.60 39.91 4.78
CA LEU A 4 7.20 38.53 4.51
C LEU A 4 6.25 37.97 5.57
N ARG A 5 6.02 38.65 6.70
CA ARG A 5 5.02 38.25 7.71
C ARG A 5 3.58 38.50 7.27
N THR A 6 3.35 39.48 6.40
CA THR A 6 2.00 39.81 5.89
C THR A 6 1.60 39.03 4.63
N ALA A 7 2.56 38.54 3.83
CA ALA A 7 2.25 37.82 2.59
C ALA A 7 1.68 36.40 2.81
N PHE A 8 1.88 35.83 4.00
CA PHE A 8 1.30 34.57 4.46
C PHE A 8 0.48 34.74 5.76
N GLY A 9 0.08 35.98 6.07
CA GLY A 9 -0.52 36.38 7.34
C GLY A 9 -2.02 36.14 7.42
N GLY A 10 -2.45 34.88 7.48
CA GLY A 10 -3.63 34.53 8.27
C GLY A 10 -3.18 34.55 9.74
N ALA A 11 -3.62 35.55 10.50
CA ALA A 11 -3.28 35.68 11.90
C ALA A 11 -4.01 34.59 12.70
N ALA A 12 -3.44 33.38 12.72
CA ALA A 12 -3.70 32.44 13.80
C ALA A 12 -3.57 33.21 15.13
N ARG A 13 -4.65 33.35 15.88
CA ARG A 13 -4.57 33.76 17.29
C ARG A 13 -3.47 32.93 17.99
N PRO A 14 -2.78 33.48 19.01
CA PRO A 14 -1.72 32.78 19.73
C PRO A 14 -2.30 31.58 20.49
N GLY A 15 -2.39 30.45 19.79
CA GLY A 15 -2.92 29.18 20.27
C GLY A 15 -2.20 27.95 19.70
N SER A 16 -1.15 28.11 18.90
CA SER A 16 -0.32 26.97 18.50
C SER A 16 1.11 27.37 18.08
N PRO A 17 1.98 27.75 19.04
CA PRO A 17 3.42 27.46 18.91
C PRO A 17 3.70 25.94 18.77
N GLY A 18 2.66 25.10 18.89
CA GLY A 18 2.68 23.65 18.76
C GLY A 18 3.31 23.13 17.48
N LEU A 19 3.00 23.61 16.27
CA LEU A 19 3.45 22.92 15.05
C LEU A 19 4.97 22.97 14.83
N ALA A 20 5.60 24.14 14.98
CA ALA A 20 7.05 24.27 14.85
C ALA A 20 7.77 23.53 16.00
N ILE A 21 7.22 23.59 17.21
CA ILE A 21 7.75 22.88 18.37
C ILE A 21 7.54 21.37 18.25
N GLN A 22 6.44 20.90 17.67
CA GLN A 22 6.11 19.48 17.46
C GLN A 22 6.90 18.88 16.32
N LEU A 23 7.08 19.60 15.20
CA LEU A 23 7.97 19.18 14.11
C LEU A 23 9.43 19.19 14.56
N ALA A 24 9.86 20.19 15.33
CA ALA A 24 11.20 20.23 15.92
C ALA A 24 11.39 19.15 16.99
N ALA A 25 10.38 18.88 17.82
CA ALA A 25 10.41 17.82 18.82
C ALA A 25 10.39 16.43 18.18
N LEU A 26 9.59 16.22 17.13
CA LEU A 26 9.58 14.97 16.36
C LEU A 26 10.91 14.77 15.65
N ALA A 27 11.45 15.80 14.98
CA ALA A 27 12.77 15.74 14.37
C ALA A 27 13.87 15.46 15.42
N ALA A 28 13.82 16.12 16.58
CA ALA A 28 14.76 15.90 17.67
C ALA A 28 14.62 14.51 18.31
N LEU A 29 13.40 13.98 18.44
CA LEU A 29 13.13 12.63 18.93
C LEU A 29 13.62 11.58 17.93
N LEU A 30 13.41 11.79 16.63
CA LEU A 30 13.93 10.94 15.54
C LEU A 30 15.46 10.97 15.49
N LEU A 31 16.08 12.15 15.63
CA LEU A 31 17.53 12.31 15.71
C LEU A 31 18.12 11.66 16.98
N ALA A 32 17.44 11.79 18.12
CA ALA A 32 17.87 11.21 19.39
C ALA A 32 17.69 9.69 19.46
N SER A 33 16.68 9.15 18.77
CA SER A 33 16.34 7.72 18.79
C SER A 33 17.09 6.89 17.74
N ALA A 34 17.54 7.50 16.64
CA ALA A 34 18.24 6.77 15.58
C ALA A 34 19.55 6.10 16.04
N GLY A 35 20.23 6.66 17.03
CA GLY A 35 21.58 6.24 17.42
C GLY A 35 22.59 6.35 16.26
N CYS A 36 23.86 6.60 16.54
CA CYS A 36 24.86 6.44 15.49
C CYS A 36 25.04 4.94 15.20
N PRO A 37 25.01 4.48 13.93
CA PRO A 37 25.36 3.11 13.59
C PRO A 37 26.72 2.76 14.18
N ARG A 38 26.80 1.65 14.93
CA ARG A 38 28.05 1.21 15.58
C ARG A 38 28.59 -0.04 14.91
N PHE A 39 29.90 -0.09 14.70
CA PHE A 39 30.60 -1.29 14.27
C PHE A 39 30.59 -2.38 15.36
N HIS A 40 30.82 -3.62 14.97
CA HIS A 40 30.95 -4.75 15.90
C HIS A 40 32.31 -5.42 15.71
N ALA A 41 33.15 -5.30 16.73
CA ALA A 41 34.44 -5.96 16.77
C ALA A 41 34.32 -7.37 17.37
N GLY A 42 35.07 -8.32 16.82
CA GLY A 42 35.11 -9.71 17.31
C GLY A 42 34.10 -10.65 16.64
N PRO A 43 33.93 -11.87 17.20
CA PRO A 43 32.98 -12.86 16.70
C PRO A 43 31.53 -12.38 16.83
N LEU A 44 30.69 -12.75 15.86
CA LEU A 44 29.26 -12.45 15.93
C LEU A 44 28.52 -13.44 16.83
N PRO A 45 27.56 -12.97 17.65
CA PRO A 45 26.77 -13.85 18.50
C PRO A 45 25.87 -14.75 17.65
N GLY A 46 25.80 -16.05 17.99
CA GLY A 46 24.91 -17.01 17.34
C GLY A 46 25.43 -17.59 16.02
N ALA A 47 26.73 -17.46 15.71
CA ALA A 47 27.32 -18.10 14.54
C ALA A 47 27.06 -19.62 14.51
N PRO A 48 26.75 -20.22 13.35
CA PRO A 48 26.53 -21.66 13.24
C PRO A 48 27.74 -22.44 13.74
N ALA A 49 27.51 -23.51 14.49
CA ALA A 49 28.58 -24.31 15.09
C ALA A 49 29.45 -25.03 14.04
N ASP A 50 28.91 -25.26 12.85
CA ASP A 50 29.57 -25.86 11.68
C ASP A 50 30.19 -24.82 10.74
N ALA A 51 30.15 -23.53 11.08
CA ALA A 51 30.76 -22.49 10.25
C ALA A 51 32.29 -22.52 10.37
N THR A 52 32.97 -22.50 9.22
CA THR A 52 34.42 -22.41 9.13
C THR A 52 34.85 -20.95 9.05
N PHE A 53 35.92 -20.61 9.77
CA PHE A 53 36.47 -19.26 9.81
C PHE A 53 37.98 -19.25 9.59
N VAL A 54 38.49 -18.13 9.09
CA VAL A 54 39.92 -17.82 9.00
C VAL A 54 40.17 -16.41 9.51
N ASP A 55 41.19 -16.23 10.34
CA ASP A 55 41.61 -14.91 10.80
C ASP A 55 42.53 -14.24 9.78
N ILE A 56 42.15 -13.02 9.37
CA ILE A 56 42.93 -12.15 8.51
C ILE A 56 43.12 -10.81 9.23
N ASP A 57 44.29 -10.62 9.82
CA ASP A 57 44.67 -9.40 10.54
C ASP A 57 43.62 -8.97 11.59
N GLY A 58 43.07 -9.94 12.34
CA GLY A 58 42.04 -9.69 13.36
C GLY A 58 40.60 -9.57 12.82
N VAL A 59 40.40 -9.75 11.52
CA VAL A 59 39.07 -9.93 10.91
C VAL A 59 38.79 -11.43 10.82
N ASN A 60 37.82 -11.92 11.59
CA ASN A 60 37.41 -13.32 11.55
C ASN A 60 36.46 -13.52 10.35
N VAL A 61 36.98 -14.08 9.26
CA VAL A 61 36.26 -14.23 7.98
C VAL A 61 35.60 -15.61 7.90
N ARG A 62 34.27 -15.64 7.78
CA ARG A 62 33.56 -16.89 7.47
C ARG A 62 33.78 -17.24 6.01
N TYR A 63 34.08 -18.52 5.77
CA TYR A 63 34.09 -19.07 4.43
C TYR A 63 33.50 -20.49 4.44
N ARG A 64 33.10 -20.93 3.25
CA ARG A 64 32.65 -22.30 2.99
C ARG A 64 33.56 -22.89 1.93
N GLU A 65 33.88 -24.17 2.08
CA GLU A 65 34.71 -24.91 1.13
C GLU A 65 34.02 -26.21 0.75
N SER A 66 33.99 -26.54 -0.54
CA SER A 66 33.41 -27.77 -1.06
C SER A 66 34.09 -28.21 -2.35
N GLY A 67 34.20 -29.52 -2.56
CA GLY A 67 34.80 -30.11 -3.76
C GLY A 67 36.32 -30.05 -3.78
N THR A 68 36.88 -30.53 -4.90
CA THR A 68 38.32 -30.61 -5.15
C THR A 68 38.60 -30.26 -6.61
N GLY A 69 39.82 -29.82 -6.94
CA GLY A 69 40.21 -29.44 -8.30
C GLY A 69 40.61 -27.97 -8.41
N PRO A 70 40.58 -27.37 -9.62
CA PRO A 70 40.89 -25.95 -9.80
C PRO A 70 40.00 -25.06 -8.91
N ALA A 71 40.59 -24.07 -8.25
CA ALA A 71 39.88 -23.27 -7.27
C ALA A 71 38.91 -22.27 -7.91
N VAL A 72 37.70 -22.15 -7.38
CA VAL A 72 36.70 -21.15 -7.75
C VAL A 72 36.31 -20.38 -6.49
N VAL A 73 36.41 -19.06 -6.51
CA VAL A 73 35.96 -18.22 -5.39
C VAL A 73 34.62 -17.56 -5.73
N LEU A 74 33.67 -17.63 -4.81
CA LEU A 74 32.32 -17.05 -4.93
C LEU A 74 32.17 -15.85 -4.00
N ILE A 75 31.83 -14.70 -4.58
CA ILE A 75 31.75 -13.39 -3.90
C ILE A 75 30.31 -12.86 -3.95
N HIS A 76 29.64 -12.81 -2.80
CA HIS A 76 28.25 -12.38 -2.71
C HIS A 76 28.04 -10.87 -2.89
N GLY A 77 26.79 -10.47 -3.14
CA GLY A 77 26.39 -9.08 -3.31
C GLY A 77 26.29 -8.25 -2.02
N PHE A 78 25.84 -7.00 -2.16
CA PHE A 78 25.62 -6.10 -1.03
C PHE A 78 24.58 -6.69 -0.07
N SER A 79 24.79 -6.55 1.24
CA SER A 79 23.84 -7.01 2.27
C SER A 79 23.50 -8.51 2.24
N ALA A 80 24.34 -9.34 1.62
CA ALA A 80 24.14 -10.78 1.46
C ALA A 80 25.18 -11.59 2.26
N SER A 81 25.33 -12.88 1.95
CA SER A 81 26.37 -13.74 2.50
C SER A 81 26.74 -14.86 1.51
N SER A 82 27.75 -15.66 1.82
CA SER A 82 28.08 -16.90 1.09
C SER A 82 26.89 -17.85 0.96
N ASP A 83 25.87 -17.71 1.80
CA ASP A 83 24.66 -18.53 1.73
C ASP A 83 23.85 -18.27 0.45
N SER A 84 24.01 -17.11 -0.21
CA SER A 84 23.42 -16.83 -1.53
C SER A 84 23.88 -17.79 -2.62
N TRP A 85 25.01 -18.46 -2.43
CA TRP A 85 25.59 -19.39 -3.39
C TRP A 85 25.21 -20.86 -3.15
N LEU A 86 24.48 -21.17 -2.06
CA LEU A 86 24.15 -22.55 -1.69
C LEU A 86 23.45 -23.36 -2.80
N PRO A 87 22.55 -22.80 -3.62
CA PRO A 87 21.98 -23.53 -4.75
C PRO A 87 23.03 -23.92 -5.80
N VAL A 88 24.05 -23.09 -6.01
CA VAL A 88 25.05 -23.22 -7.09
C VAL A 88 26.21 -24.13 -6.70
N ILE A 89 26.62 -24.08 -5.42
CA ILE A 89 27.82 -24.76 -4.91
C ILE A 89 27.88 -26.26 -5.30
N PRO A 90 26.83 -27.09 -5.12
CA PRO A 90 26.92 -28.52 -5.41
C PRO A 90 27.30 -28.84 -6.87
N ARG A 91 26.80 -28.05 -7.83
CA ARG A 91 27.08 -28.29 -9.26
C ARG A 91 28.47 -27.84 -9.67
N VAL A 92 28.99 -26.78 -9.06
CA VAL A 92 30.37 -26.31 -9.33
C VAL A 92 31.39 -27.20 -8.61
N ALA A 93 31.09 -27.61 -7.37
CA ALA A 93 31.97 -28.47 -6.56
C ALA A 93 32.20 -29.88 -7.15
N ALA A 94 31.39 -30.28 -8.14
CA ALA A 94 31.55 -31.54 -8.85
C ALA A 94 32.86 -31.62 -9.68
N GLY A 95 33.46 -30.48 -10.05
CA GLY A 95 34.72 -30.44 -10.82
C GLY A 95 35.74 -29.42 -10.33
N HIS A 96 35.41 -28.66 -9.28
CA HIS A 96 36.22 -27.55 -8.80
C HIS A 96 36.28 -27.52 -7.28
N ARG A 97 37.34 -26.92 -6.73
CA ARG A 97 37.43 -26.56 -5.30
C ARG A 97 36.73 -25.22 -5.11
N VAL A 98 35.51 -25.22 -4.57
CA VAL A 98 34.69 -24.01 -4.41
C VAL A 98 34.93 -23.39 -3.04
N ILE A 99 35.23 -22.09 -3.02
CA ILE A 99 35.44 -21.29 -1.81
C ILE A 99 34.45 -20.12 -1.84
N ALA A 100 33.44 -20.12 -0.97
CA ALA A 100 32.48 -19.01 -0.86
C ALA A 100 32.80 -18.18 0.39
N ILE A 101 33.00 -16.88 0.23
CA ILE A 101 33.49 -15.99 1.32
C ILE A 101 32.36 -15.06 1.76
N ASP A 102 32.15 -14.91 3.07
CA ASP A 102 31.38 -13.81 3.63
C ASP A 102 32.27 -12.55 3.67
N LEU A 103 31.95 -11.54 2.87
CA LEU A 103 32.69 -10.28 2.82
C LEU A 103 32.67 -9.56 4.17
N LYS A 104 33.70 -8.75 4.43
CA LYS A 104 33.79 -7.98 5.68
C LYS A 104 32.55 -7.10 5.84
N GLY A 105 31.91 -7.16 7.00
CA GLY A 105 30.66 -6.44 7.25
C GLY A 105 29.38 -7.24 7.07
N PHE A 106 29.46 -8.40 6.44
CA PHE A 106 28.31 -9.15 5.98
C PHE A 106 28.37 -10.61 6.44
N GLY A 107 27.25 -11.33 6.29
CA GLY A 107 27.11 -12.71 6.78
C GLY A 107 27.57 -12.85 8.23
N TRP A 108 28.49 -13.77 8.50
CA TRP A 108 29.08 -13.98 9.83
C TRP A 108 30.50 -13.44 10.00
N THR A 109 31.05 -12.76 8.99
CA THR A 109 32.39 -12.16 9.07
C THR A 109 32.40 -10.95 10.01
N SER A 110 33.51 -10.75 10.73
CA SER A 110 33.70 -9.59 11.61
C SER A 110 33.41 -8.25 10.91
N ARG A 111 32.95 -7.27 11.70
CA ARG A 111 32.53 -5.95 11.21
C ARG A 111 33.28 -4.79 11.90
N PRO A 112 34.63 -4.79 11.93
CA PRO A 112 35.39 -3.73 12.59
C PRO A 112 35.35 -2.44 11.76
N GLU A 113 35.56 -1.30 12.42
CA GLU A 113 35.73 -0.02 11.73
C GLU A 113 36.89 -0.07 10.71
N GLY A 114 36.75 0.60 9.57
CA GLY A 114 37.79 0.69 8.55
C GLY A 114 37.26 0.91 7.13
N ASP A 115 38.08 0.61 6.14
CA ASP A 115 37.73 0.73 4.72
C ASP A 115 36.93 -0.47 4.21
N TYR A 116 35.75 -0.22 3.65
CA TYR A 116 34.82 -1.22 3.09
C TYR A 116 34.67 -1.11 1.57
N SER A 117 35.53 -0.34 0.91
CA SER A 117 35.56 -0.20 -0.55
C SER A 117 35.74 -1.55 -1.25
N PRO A 118 35.30 -1.68 -2.52
CA PRO A 118 35.52 -2.89 -3.31
C PRO A 118 36.98 -3.36 -3.33
N ALA A 119 37.93 -2.42 -3.43
CA ALA A 119 39.36 -2.70 -3.38
C ALA A 119 39.82 -3.28 -2.02
N ALA A 120 39.30 -2.75 -0.90
CA ALA A 120 39.61 -3.28 0.43
C ALA A 120 39.04 -4.69 0.65
N GLN A 121 37.83 -4.95 0.15
CA GLN A 121 37.22 -6.29 0.16
C GLN A 121 38.00 -7.27 -0.71
N ALA A 122 38.47 -6.84 -1.89
CA ALA A 122 39.29 -7.66 -2.78
C ALA A 122 40.62 -8.05 -2.14
N LYS A 123 41.28 -7.11 -1.43
CA LYS A 123 42.49 -7.38 -0.66
C LYS A 123 42.25 -8.44 0.42
N LEU A 124 41.14 -8.35 1.16
CA LEU A 124 40.77 -9.34 2.16
C LEU A 124 40.52 -10.72 1.53
N ALA A 125 39.78 -10.77 0.42
CA ALA A 125 39.50 -12.03 -0.29
C ALA A 125 40.78 -12.70 -0.79
N TRP A 126 41.75 -11.93 -1.32
CA TRP A 126 43.06 -12.46 -1.69
C TRP A 126 43.83 -13.01 -0.49
N ALA A 127 43.83 -12.32 0.64
CA ALA A 127 44.49 -12.80 1.86
C ALA A 127 43.86 -14.12 2.38
N VAL A 128 42.53 -14.27 2.27
CA VAL A 128 41.84 -15.55 2.54
C VAL A 128 42.36 -16.64 1.60
N LEU A 129 42.39 -16.39 0.29
CA LEU A 129 42.86 -17.36 -0.70
C LEU A 129 44.33 -17.76 -0.47
N ASP A 130 45.19 -16.81 -0.10
CA ASP A 130 46.60 -17.06 0.23
C ASP A 130 46.73 -17.96 1.47
N LYS A 131 45.96 -17.70 2.53
CA LYS A 131 45.91 -18.56 3.73
C LYS A 131 45.43 -19.97 3.42
N LEU A 132 44.51 -20.13 2.47
CA LEU A 132 43.99 -21.42 2.01
C LEU A 132 44.87 -22.11 0.95
N GLY A 133 46.03 -21.51 0.63
CA GLY A 133 47.02 -22.06 -0.30
C GLY A 133 46.60 -22.05 -1.77
N VAL A 134 45.68 -21.17 -2.16
CA VAL A 134 45.17 -21.08 -3.54
C VAL A 134 46.10 -20.20 -4.38
N LYS A 135 46.79 -20.79 -5.36
CA LYS A 135 47.75 -20.06 -6.22
C LYS A 135 47.06 -19.32 -7.36
N ASP A 136 46.16 -19.98 -8.06
CA ASP A 136 45.36 -19.43 -9.15
C ASP A 136 43.88 -19.79 -8.99
N VAL A 137 42.98 -18.93 -9.45
CA VAL A 137 41.54 -19.02 -9.16
C VAL A 137 40.67 -18.53 -10.32
N ALA A 138 39.46 -19.06 -10.43
CA ALA A 138 38.38 -18.45 -11.20
C ALA A 138 37.45 -17.71 -10.24
N ILE A 139 37.03 -16.49 -10.59
CA ILE A 139 36.28 -15.61 -9.69
C ILE A 139 34.83 -15.52 -10.16
N VAL A 140 33.88 -15.69 -9.25
CA VAL A 140 32.45 -15.50 -9.53
C VAL A 140 31.90 -14.44 -8.58
N GLY A 141 31.33 -13.38 -9.11
CA GLY A 141 30.73 -12.28 -8.36
C GLY A 141 29.23 -12.14 -8.64
N HIS A 142 28.48 -11.63 -7.67
CA HIS A 142 27.08 -11.21 -7.84
C HIS A 142 26.89 -9.77 -7.40
N SER A 143 26.13 -8.96 -8.16
CA SER A 143 25.73 -7.61 -7.77
C SER A 143 26.95 -6.77 -7.38
N TRP A 144 26.95 -6.15 -6.19
CA TRP A 144 28.11 -5.42 -5.67
C TRP A 144 29.38 -6.27 -5.52
N GLY A 145 29.23 -7.58 -5.25
CA GLY A 145 30.34 -8.53 -5.23
C GLY A 145 31.06 -8.64 -6.58
N SER A 146 30.41 -8.26 -7.68
CA SER A 146 31.04 -8.16 -8.99
C SER A 146 32.09 -7.05 -9.05
N SER A 147 31.90 -5.93 -8.34
CA SER A 147 32.94 -4.90 -8.21
C SER A 147 34.16 -5.41 -7.45
N VAL A 148 33.95 -6.18 -6.39
CA VAL A 148 35.02 -6.85 -5.63
C VAL A 148 35.74 -7.88 -6.50
N ALA A 149 35.00 -8.70 -7.26
CA ALA A 149 35.55 -9.69 -8.17
C ALA A 149 36.44 -9.06 -9.26
N LEU A 150 36.03 -7.93 -9.81
CA LEU A 150 36.80 -7.20 -10.81
C LEU A 150 38.03 -6.53 -10.21
N GLU A 151 37.94 -5.95 -9.00
CA GLU A 151 39.10 -5.43 -8.26
C GLU A 151 40.12 -6.56 -7.97
N MET A 152 39.64 -7.75 -7.59
CA MET A 152 40.51 -8.91 -7.43
C MET A 152 41.20 -9.29 -8.75
N ALA A 153 40.45 -9.29 -9.84
CA ALA A 153 40.93 -9.69 -11.17
C ALA A 153 41.96 -8.72 -11.75
N VAL A 154 41.78 -7.42 -11.54
CA VAL A 154 42.73 -6.39 -11.95
C VAL A 154 43.99 -6.43 -11.08
N ALA A 155 43.86 -6.59 -9.77
CA ALA A 155 45.01 -6.55 -8.85
C ALA A 155 46.02 -7.69 -9.09
N HIS A 156 45.55 -8.88 -9.44
CA HIS A 156 46.37 -10.07 -9.66
C HIS A 156 45.93 -10.86 -10.91
N SER A 157 45.91 -10.18 -12.06
CA SER A 157 45.46 -10.77 -13.34
C SER A 157 46.22 -12.04 -13.77
N ASP A 158 47.45 -12.22 -13.29
CA ASP A 158 48.30 -13.39 -13.50
C ASP A 158 47.78 -14.64 -12.76
N ARG A 159 47.11 -14.44 -11.62
CA ARG A 159 46.51 -15.50 -10.80
C ARG A 159 45.06 -15.80 -11.17
N VAL A 160 44.45 -15.00 -12.04
CA VAL A 160 43.05 -15.18 -12.45
C VAL A 160 42.93 -15.91 -13.76
N ARG A 161 42.22 -17.04 -13.74
CA ARG A 161 41.94 -17.83 -14.94
C ARG A 161 40.77 -17.26 -15.72
N ARG A 162 39.65 -17.01 -15.03
CA ARG A 162 38.34 -16.63 -15.61
C ARG A 162 37.53 -15.83 -14.59
N VAL A 163 36.63 -14.98 -15.08
CA VAL A 163 35.69 -14.21 -14.25
C VAL A 163 34.26 -14.43 -14.72
N ALA A 164 33.33 -14.70 -13.82
CA ALA A 164 31.89 -14.74 -14.11
C ALA A 164 31.14 -13.77 -13.19
N LEU A 165 30.27 -12.94 -13.75
CA LEU A 165 29.56 -11.89 -13.01
C LEU A 165 28.05 -12.05 -13.22
N TYR A 166 27.33 -12.21 -12.12
CA TYR A 166 25.86 -12.13 -12.09
C TYR A 166 25.45 -10.68 -11.83
N ASP A 167 24.62 -10.12 -12.71
CA ASP A 167 23.96 -8.80 -12.57
C ASP A 167 24.88 -7.74 -11.97
N ALA A 168 25.97 -7.47 -12.68
CA ALA A 168 27.11 -6.74 -12.14
C ALA A 168 26.74 -5.30 -11.72
N TYR A 169 27.07 -4.97 -10.47
CA TYR A 169 27.02 -3.61 -9.96
C TYR A 169 28.44 -3.04 -9.96
N VAL A 170 28.74 -2.18 -10.94
CA VAL A 170 30.08 -1.68 -11.21
C VAL A 170 30.12 -0.20 -11.60
N TYR A 171 29.00 0.49 -11.80
CA TYR A 171 28.97 1.89 -12.27
C TYR A 171 28.45 2.86 -11.20
N ASP A 172 28.93 4.11 -11.20
CA ASP A 172 28.48 5.15 -10.25
C ASP A 172 26.99 5.52 -10.48
N GLU A 173 26.50 5.37 -11.70
CA GLU A 173 25.09 5.56 -12.07
C GLU A 173 24.17 4.48 -11.47
N GLN A 174 24.71 3.33 -11.04
CA GLN A 174 23.96 2.28 -10.33
C GLN A 174 23.79 2.60 -8.84
N VAL A 175 24.50 3.62 -8.30
CA VAL A 175 24.36 4.03 -6.90
C VAL A 175 22.96 4.60 -6.64
N PRO A 176 22.12 3.92 -5.83
CA PRO A 176 20.78 4.40 -5.53
C PRO A 176 20.85 5.81 -4.94
N SER A 177 19.87 6.65 -5.27
CA SER A 177 19.81 8.03 -4.78
C SER A 177 19.93 8.09 -3.25
N PHE A 178 19.23 7.22 -2.52
CA PHE A 178 19.31 7.12 -1.06
C PHE A 178 20.75 6.88 -0.54
N PHE A 179 21.57 6.07 -1.23
CA PHE A 179 22.97 5.85 -0.83
C PHE A 179 23.83 7.10 -1.04
N ARG A 180 23.56 7.92 -2.06
CA ARG A 180 24.28 9.18 -2.29
C ARG A 180 24.04 10.19 -1.16
N TRP A 181 22.83 10.22 -0.59
CA TRP A 181 22.55 11.05 0.58
C TRP A 181 23.20 10.50 1.85
N ALA A 182 23.28 9.17 2.00
CA ALA A 182 23.99 8.52 3.11
C ALA A 182 25.52 8.79 3.11
N GLN A 183 26.08 9.21 1.98
CA GLN A 183 27.48 9.62 1.87
C GLN A 183 27.78 10.98 2.49
N ALA A 184 26.77 11.82 2.76
CA ALA A 184 26.96 13.08 3.49
C ALA A 184 27.21 12.81 4.98
N GLY A 185 28.37 13.24 5.51
CA GLY A 185 28.72 13.06 6.91
C GLY A 185 27.74 13.77 7.87
N GLY A 186 27.43 13.11 9.00
CA GLY A 186 26.51 13.60 10.02
C GLY A 186 25.07 13.15 9.77
N ILE A 187 24.46 13.62 8.68
CA ILE A 187 23.06 13.28 8.33
C ILE A 187 22.96 11.85 7.79
N GLY A 188 23.96 11.39 7.04
CA GLY A 188 23.94 10.08 6.37
C GLY A 188 23.89 8.90 7.34
N GLU A 189 24.57 9.00 8.49
CA GLU A 189 24.54 8.02 9.58
C GLU A 189 23.12 7.81 10.10
N THR A 190 22.43 8.90 10.40
CA THR A 190 21.05 8.88 10.90
C THR A 190 20.11 8.30 9.86
N LEU A 191 20.19 8.73 8.60
CA LEU A 191 19.28 8.26 7.56
C LEU A 191 19.49 6.79 7.24
N PHE A 192 20.74 6.36 7.13
CA PHE A 192 21.02 4.95 6.91
C PHE A 192 20.57 4.11 8.10
N GLY A 193 20.78 4.59 9.33
CA GLY A 193 20.27 3.96 10.55
C GLY A 193 18.75 3.79 10.56
N LEU A 194 18.01 4.83 10.14
CA LEU A 194 16.56 4.86 10.17
C LEU A 194 15.89 4.06 9.05
N TYR A 195 16.46 4.01 7.85
CA TYR A 195 15.74 3.50 6.66
C TYR A 195 16.36 2.25 6.02
N TYR A 196 17.59 1.88 6.38
CA TYR A 196 18.29 0.78 5.69
C TYR A 196 17.57 -0.57 5.82
N THR A 197 17.08 -0.90 7.01
CA THR A 197 16.41 -2.18 7.31
C THR A 197 14.88 -2.09 7.22
N GLU A 198 14.33 -0.90 7.00
CA GLU A 198 12.88 -0.67 7.02
C GLU A 198 12.16 -1.37 5.86
N ARG A 199 11.03 -1.98 6.20
CA ARG A 199 10.06 -2.60 5.28
C ARG A 199 10.70 -3.53 4.23
N MET A 200 11.57 -4.45 4.66
CA MET A 200 12.17 -5.46 3.79
C MET A 200 11.13 -6.28 3.01
N GLU A 201 9.95 -6.49 3.59
CA GLU A 201 8.83 -7.17 2.93
C GLU A 201 8.35 -6.52 1.62
N ASP A 202 8.56 -5.21 1.46
CA ASP A 202 8.20 -4.46 0.26
C ASP A 202 9.40 -4.20 -0.66
N ARG A 203 10.62 -4.17 -0.10
CA ARG A 203 11.86 -3.90 -0.86
C ARG A 203 12.47 -5.15 -1.48
N MET A 204 12.48 -6.28 -0.77
CA MET A 204 13.06 -7.53 -1.27
C MET A 204 12.44 -8.00 -2.60
N PRO A 205 11.12 -7.86 -2.84
CA PRO A 205 10.54 -8.20 -4.14
C PRO A 205 11.08 -7.42 -5.34
N LEU A 206 11.73 -6.27 -5.16
CA LEU A 206 12.37 -5.53 -6.26
C LEU A 206 13.54 -6.29 -6.90
N ALA A 207 14.11 -7.26 -6.17
CA ALA A 207 15.20 -8.08 -6.66
C ALA A 207 14.72 -9.27 -7.51
N PHE A 208 13.41 -9.49 -7.63
CA PHE A 208 12.84 -10.66 -8.31
C PHE A 208 11.85 -10.26 -9.40
N HIS A 209 11.88 -10.97 -10.53
CA HIS A 209 10.82 -10.88 -11.53
C HIS A 209 9.56 -11.61 -11.05
N ASP A 210 9.72 -12.81 -10.48
CA ASP A 210 8.64 -13.61 -9.93
C ASP A 210 8.65 -13.59 -8.40
N GLU A 211 7.71 -12.85 -7.82
CA GLU A 211 7.57 -12.69 -6.36
C GLU A 211 7.39 -13.99 -5.59
N ARG A 212 7.01 -15.10 -6.24
CA ARG A 212 6.86 -16.39 -5.58
C ARG A 212 8.18 -16.90 -5.00
N TRP A 213 9.32 -16.40 -5.50
CA TRP A 213 10.64 -16.64 -4.92
C TRP A 213 10.90 -15.87 -3.62
N VAL A 214 10.09 -14.84 -3.32
CA VAL A 214 10.11 -14.14 -2.04
C VAL A 214 9.27 -14.93 -1.03
N THR A 215 9.78 -16.05 -0.56
CA THR A 215 9.09 -16.85 0.47
C THR A 215 9.19 -16.15 1.83
N GLN A 216 8.22 -16.40 2.72
CA GLN A 216 8.25 -15.83 4.08
C GLN A 216 9.52 -16.25 4.85
N ALA A 217 9.97 -17.50 4.68
CA ALA A 217 11.19 -18.00 5.30
C ALA A 217 12.46 -17.31 4.78
N ARG A 218 12.50 -16.95 3.49
CA ARG A 218 13.63 -16.20 2.92
C ARG A 218 13.65 -14.76 3.43
N LEU A 219 12.49 -14.10 3.50
CA LEU A 219 12.37 -12.77 4.07
C LEU A 219 12.87 -12.75 5.53
N GLU A 220 12.39 -13.67 6.37
CA GLU A 220 12.80 -13.78 7.77
C GLU A 220 14.31 -14.04 7.92
N ARG A 221 14.92 -14.80 7.00
CA ARG A 221 16.37 -15.02 6.98
C ARG A 221 17.13 -13.73 6.64
N VAL A 222 16.67 -12.96 5.65
CA VAL A 222 17.27 -11.69 5.27
C VAL A 222 17.15 -10.67 6.40
N GLU A 223 15.97 -10.58 7.05
CA GLU A 223 15.76 -9.73 8.22
C GLU A 223 16.72 -10.11 9.36
N ALA A 224 16.85 -11.40 9.67
CA ALA A 224 17.80 -11.89 10.67
C ALA A 224 19.27 -11.59 10.31
N ASP A 225 19.64 -11.60 9.03
CA ASP A 225 20.97 -11.23 8.56
C ASP A 225 21.25 -9.74 8.79
N LEU A 226 20.24 -8.89 8.54
CA LEU A 226 20.31 -7.44 8.70
C LEU A 226 20.32 -7.00 10.18
N ASP A 227 19.63 -7.73 11.05
CA ASP A 227 19.56 -7.46 12.49
C ASP A 227 20.85 -7.81 13.24
N ARG A 228 21.82 -8.48 12.59
CA ARG A 228 23.10 -8.82 13.24
C ARG A 228 23.84 -7.56 13.70
N PRO A 229 24.52 -7.60 14.88
CA PRO A 229 25.27 -6.46 15.40
C PRO A 229 26.28 -5.91 14.39
N GLY A 230 26.27 -4.58 14.19
CA GLY A 230 27.19 -3.88 13.31
C GLY A 230 26.88 -3.93 11.82
N THR A 231 25.83 -4.63 11.37
CA THR A 231 25.49 -4.74 9.95
C THR A 231 25.14 -3.38 9.33
N THR A 232 24.34 -2.54 9.99
CA THR A 232 23.98 -1.21 9.48
C THR A 232 25.21 -0.29 9.33
N ALA A 233 26.13 -0.31 10.29
CA ALA A 233 27.36 0.48 10.23
C ALA A 233 28.28 0.01 9.09
N ALA A 234 28.43 -1.31 8.95
CA ALA A 234 29.22 -1.89 7.87
C ALA A 234 28.62 -1.63 6.49
N ALA A 235 27.30 -1.73 6.34
CA ALA A 235 26.59 -1.43 5.11
C ALA A 235 26.70 0.06 4.74
N LEU A 236 26.64 0.97 5.71
CA LEU A 236 26.91 2.40 5.49
C LEU A 236 28.35 2.64 4.99
N ALA A 237 29.33 2.02 5.64
CA ALA A 237 30.73 2.13 5.24
C ALA A 237 30.96 1.57 3.83
N ALA A 238 30.33 0.44 3.49
CA ALA A 238 30.38 -0.14 2.15
C ALA A 238 29.73 0.81 1.11
N ALA A 239 28.54 1.36 1.40
CA ALA A 239 27.87 2.31 0.52
C ALA A 239 28.70 3.59 0.28
N ARG A 240 29.47 4.04 1.29
CA ARG A 240 30.44 5.15 1.16
C ARG A 240 31.66 4.80 0.31
N GLY A 241 31.99 3.51 0.18
CA GLY A 241 33.09 3.03 -0.65
C GLY A 241 32.71 2.78 -2.12
N HIS A 242 31.46 3.04 -2.54
CA HIS A 242 31.01 2.86 -3.93
C HIS A 242 31.59 3.96 -4.84
N HIS A 243 32.85 3.78 -5.24
CA HIS A 243 33.55 4.65 -6.18
C HIS A 243 34.21 3.80 -7.26
N PHE A 244 33.64 3.78 -8.47
CA PHE A 244 34.07 2.80 -9.48
C PHE A 244 34.96 3.37 -10.59
N GLY A 245 35.17 4.69 -10.62
CA GLY A 245 35.93 5.34 -11.69
C GLY A 245 37.36 4.79 -11.88
N LYS A 246 38.07 4.43 -10.80
CA LYS A 246 39.41 3.84 -10.89
C LYS A 246 39.40 2.43 -11.48
N LEU A 247 38.43 1.60 -11.08
CA LEU A 247 38.26 0.25 -11.60
C LEU A 247 38.08 0.27 -13.12
N HIS A 248 37.27 1.19 -13.64
CA HIS A 248 36.94 1.29 -15.08
C HIS A 248 38.15 1.60 -15.95
N VAL A 249 39.10 2.38 -15.42
CA VAL A 249 40.37 2.64 -16.13
C VAL A 249 41.17 1.34 -16.27
N ALA A 250 41.19 0.51 -15.24
CA ALA A 250 41.97 -0.71 -15.22
C ALA A 250 41.31 -1.88 -15.98
N LEU A 251 39.97 -1.92 -16.07
CA LEU A 251 39.23 -2.92 -16.84
C LEU A 251 39.62 -2.96 -18.32
N LYS A 252 39.99 -1.82 -18.90
CA LYS A 252 40.43 -1.73 -20.31
C LYS A 252 41.67 -2.58 -20.61
N SER A 253 42.47 -2.88 -19.59
CA SER A 253 43.67 -3.72 -19.73
C SER A 253 43.45 -5.19 -19.36
N PHE A 254 42.24 -5.56 -18.91
CA PHE A 254 41.94 -6.93 -18.52
C PHE A 254 41.53 -7.77 -19.73
N THR A 255 42.30 -8.83 -20.02
CA THR A 255 42.17 -9.64 -21.25
C THR A 255 41.75 -11.09 -21.01
N LYS A 256 41.51 -11.50 -19.75
CA LYS A 256 41.04 -12.86 -19.46
C LYS A 256 39.55 -12.98 -19.80
N PRO A 257 39.04 -14.20 -20.09
CA PRO A 257 37.64 -14.41 -20.41
C PRO A 257 36.71 -13.97 -19.27
N VAL A 258 35.67 -13.21 -19.60
CA VAL A 258 34.60 -12.78 -18.71
C VAL A 258 33.25 -13.30 -19.19
N LEU A 259 32.49 -13.92 -18.28
CA LEU A 259 31.09 -14.29 -18.52
C LEU A 259 30.18 -13.35 -17.73
N LEU A 260 29.22 -12.72 -18.40
CA LEU A 260 28.17 -11.91 -17.79
C LEU A 260 26.85 -12.69 -17.84
N LEU A 261 26.20 -12.84 -16.69
CA LEU A 261 24.98 -13.60 -16.47
C LEU A 261 23.93 -12.62 -15.96
N TRP A 262 22.86 -12.36 -16.71
CA TRP A 262 21.99 -11.22 -16.42
C TRP A 262 20.51 -11.54 -16.52
N GLY A 263 19.71 -11.05 -15.58
CA GLY A 263 18.24 -11.10 -15.66
C GLY A 263 17.69 -10.05 -16.64
N GLU A 264 16.79 -10.44 -17.54
CA GLU A 264 16.14 -9.50 -18.47
C GLU A 264 15.34 -8.41 -17.74
N ASN A 265 14.75 -8.75 -16.60
CA ASN A 265 13.84 -7.91 -15.82
C ASN A 265 14.49 -7.42 -14.51
N ASP A 266 15.81 -7.30 -14.48
CA ASP A 266 16.52 -6.78 -13.31
C ASP A 266 16.21 -5.27 -13.10
N GLU A 267 15.49 -4.96 -12.03
CA GLU A 267 15.16 -3.59 -11.61
C GLU A 267 16.24 -2.96 -10.72
N VAL A 268 17.19 -3.73 -10.19
CA VAL A 268 18.26 -3.24 -9.32
C VAL A 268 19.48 -2.84 -10.15
N THR A 269 19.92 -3.70 -11.07
CA THR A 269 20.98 -3.40 -12.05
C THR A 269 20.50 -3.64 -13.47
N PRO A 270 19.79 -2.67 -14.08
CA PRO A 270 19.18 -2.84 -15.40
C PRO A 270 20.11 -3.38 -16.48
N LEU A 271 19.58 -4.23 -17.36
CA LEU A 271 20.31 -4.97 -18.42
C LEU A 271 21.23 -4.09 -19.29
N ARG A 272 20.89 -2.80 -19.49
CA ARG A 272 21.75 -1.84 -20.21
C ARG A 272 23.17 -1.77 -19.64
N PHE A 273 23.35 -1.99 -18.34
CA PHE A 273 24.67 -1.98 -17.71
C PHE A 273 25.47 -3.24 -18.07
N GLY A 274 24.82 -4.39 -18.19
CA GLY A 274 25.43 -5.62 -18.69
C GLY A 274 25.84 -5.50 -20.15
N GLN A 275 24.98 -4.92 -20.99
CA GLN A 275 25.29 -4.62 -22.40
C GLN A 275 26.47 -3.65 -22.52
N ARG A 276 26.50 -2.60 -21.71
CA ARG A 276 27.62 -1.65 -21.64
C ARG A 276 28.92 -2.36 -21.23
N LEU A 277 28.88 -3.15 -20.16
CA LEU A 277 30.06 -3.86 -19.66
C LEU A 277 30.61 -4.88 -20.67
N ALA A 278 29.73 -5.58 -21.40
CA ALA A 278 30.12 -6.48 -22.47
C ALA A 278 30.88 -5.76 -23.60
N ASN A 279 30.52 -4.51 -23.89
CA ASN A 279 31.19 -3.69 -24.91
C ASN A 279 32.49 -3.04 -24.41
N GLU A 280 32.65 -2.83 -23.10
CA GLU A 280 33.84 -2.22 -22.50
C GLU A 280 34.98 -3.23 -22.23
N LEU A 281 34.66 -4.51 -22.04
CA LEU A 281 35.63 -5.58 -21.78
C LEU A 281 36.18 -6.20 -23.08
N ALA A 282 37.44 -6.63 -23.05
CA ALA A 282 38.12 -7.16 -24.24
C ALA A 282 37.65 -8.56 -24.67
N ASP A 283 37.31 -9.42 -23.70
CA ASP A 283 36.81 -10.78 -23.93
C ASP A 283 35.64 -11.06 -22.98
N ALA A 284 34.44 -10.60 -23.36
CA ALA A 284 33.23 -10.77 -22.58
C ALA A 284 32.10 -11.43 -23.39
N THR A 285 31.43 -12.40 -22.76
CA THR A 285 30.20 -13.01 -23.28
C THR A 285 29.03 -12.66 -22.34
N LEU A 286 27.95 -12.09 -22.88
CA LEU A 286 26.73 -11.80 -22.12
C LEU A 286 25.65 -12.85 -22.42
N ILE A 287 25.11 -13.47 -21.38
CA ILE A 287 23.94 -14.35 -21.44
C ILE A 287 22.81 -13.69 -20.65
N VAL A 288 21.65 -13.54 -21.31
CA VAL A 288 20.46 -12.93 -20.73
C VAL A 288 19.39 -13.99 -20.45
N TYR A 289 18.83 -13.97 -19.25
CA TYR A 289 17.79 -14.89 -18.79
C TYR A 289 16.42 -14.20 -18.83
N PRO A 290 15.49 -14.64 -19.68
CA PRO A 290 14.16 -14.03 -19.76
C PRO A 290 13.34 -14.34 -18.50
N ARG A 291 12.46 -13.41 -18.10
CA ARG A 291 11.61 -13.54 -16.89
C ARG A 291 12.42 -13.79 -15.61
N CYS A 292 13.53 -13.08 -15.47
CA CYS A 292 14.45 -13.18 -14.34
C CYS A 292 14.82 -11.77 -13.86
N GLY A 293 14.78 -11.54 -12.55
CA GLY A 293 15.22 -10.31 -11.91
C GLY A 293 16.71 -10.34 -11.56
N HIS A 294 17.08 -9.66 -10.48
CA HIS A 294 18.45 -9.40 -10.03
C HIS A 294 19.20 -10.63 -9.48
N ILE A 295 18.54 -11.78 -9.34
CA ILE A 295 19.10 -12.96 -8.67
C ILE A 295 18.99 -14.24 -9.55
N PRO A 296 19.69 -14.32 -10.70
CA PRO A 296 19.58 -15.45 -11.63
C PRO A 296 20.08 -16.78 -11.08
N MET A 297 20.95 -16.77 -10.07
CA MET A 297 21.35 -18.01 -9.40
C MET A 297 20.19 -18.68 -8.64
N ILE A 298 19.08 -17.95 -8.45
CA ILE A 298 17.84 -18.45 -7.87
C ILE A 298 16.73 -18.54 -8.94
N GLU A 299 16.36 -17.43 -9.59
CA GLU A 299 15.19 -17.42 -10.49
C GLU A 299 15.44 -18.19 -11.79
N ALA A 300 16.67 -18.12 -12.30
CA ALA A 300 17.13 -18.83 -13.48
C ALA A 300 18.12 -19.94 -13.09
N HIS A 301 17.97 -20.55 -11.90
CA HIS A 301 18.96 -21.43 -11.28
C HIS A 301 19.56 -22.47 -12.24
N ASN A 302 18.71 -23.23 -12.92
CA ASN A 302 19.14 -24.31 -13.81
C ASN A 302 19.95 -23.82 -15.01
N PRO A 303 19.44 -22.90 -15.87
CA PRO A 303 20.20 -22.39 -17.00
C PRO A 303 21.43 -21.57 -16.57
N SER A 304 21.33 -20.71 -15.55
CA SER A 304 22.44 -19.88 -15.09
C SER A 304 23.60 -20.70 -14.52
N THR A 305 23.30 -21.70 -13.69
CA THR A 305 24.31 -22.60 -13.13
C THR A 305 24.93 -23.49 -14.22
N ARG A 306 24.15 -23.94 -15.22
CA ARG A 306 24.68 -24.70 -16.36
C ARG A 306 25.71 -23.87 -17.12
N ASP A 307 25.38 -22.63 -17.44
CA ASP A 307 26.25 -21.76 -18.25
C ASP A 307 27.53 -21.39 -17.47
N LEU A 308 27.41 -21.15 -16.16
CA LEU A 308 28.56 -20.98 -15.27
C LEU A 308 29.48 -22.21 -15.29
N VAL A 309 28.94 -23.41 -15.07
CA VAL A 309 29.75 -24.65 -15.05
C VAL A 309 30.41 -24.89 -16.41
N ALA A 310 29.69 -24.66 -17.52
CA ALA A 310 30.25 -24.82 -18.87
C ALA A 310 31.42 -23.85 -19.13
N PHE A 311 31.33 -22.63 -18.61
CA PHE A 311 32.40 -21.64 -18.69
C PHE A 311 33.62 -22.03 -17.84
N LEU A 312 33.40 -22.49 -16.61
CA LEU A 312 34.46 -22.94 -15.70
C LEU A 312 35.12 -24.26 -16.13
N ALA A 313 34.41 -25.14 -16.83
CA ALA A 313 34.95 -26.41 -17.31
C ALA A 313 36.13 -26.23 -18.28
N LYS A 314 36.19 -25.11 -19.00
CA LYS A 314 37.29 -24.74 -19.89
C LYS A 314 38.62 -24.48 -19.15
N ASP A 315 38.63 -24.51 -17.81
CA ASP A 315 39.84 -24.54 -16.97
C ASP A 315 40.61 -25.87 -17.11
N HIS A 316 39.96 -26.96 -17.51
CA HIS A 316 40.59 -28.26 -17.68
C HIS A 316 41.37 -28.30 -19.00
N VAL A 317 42.69 -28.07 -18.93
CA VAL A 317 43.60 -28.59 -19.95
C VAL A 317 43.59 -30.11 -19.81
N ALA A 318 43.23 -30.81 -20.89
CA ALA A 318 43.17 -32.28 -20.90
C ALA A 318 44.51 -32.88 -20.42
N PRO A 319 44.51 -33.87 -19.52
CA PRO A 319 45.70 -34.70 -19.33
C PRO A 319 45.99 -35.43 -20.65
N ALA A 320 47.27 -35.54 -21.00
CA ALA A 320 47.71 -36.34 -22.14
C ALA A 320 47.13 -37.77 -22.05
N PRO A 321 46.74 -38.40 -23.17
CA PRO A 321 46.09 -39.70 -23.14
C PRO A 321 47.00 -40.72 -22.45
N GLN A 322 46.58 -41.22 -21.29
CA GLN A 322 47.17 -42.42 -20.69
C GLN A 322 46.67 -43.64 -21.45
N GLU A 323 47.59 -44.54 -21.79
CA GLU A 323 47.31 -45.84 -22.39
C GLU A 323 46.25 -46.62 -21.59
N PRO A 324 45.34 -47.35 -22.27
CA PRO A 324 44.28 -48.09 -21.60
C PRO A 324 44.86 -49.24 -20.77
N PRO A 325 44.38 -49.46 -19.53
CA PRO A 325 44.82 -50.59 -18.73
C PRO A 325 44.23 -51.90 -19.27
N ALA A 326 44.99 -52.98 -19.11
CA ALA A 326 44.63 -54.34 -19.51
C ALA A 326 43.35 -54.84 -18.80
N PRO A 327 42.56 -55.73 -19.43
CA PRO A 327 41.29 -56.19 -18.88
C PRO A 327 41.50 -57.11 -17.67
N ALA A 328 40.71 -56.88 -16.61
CA ALA A 328 40.66 -57.74 -15.42
C ALA A 328 39.81 -59.00 -15.66
N PRO A 329 40.13 -60.14 -15.01
CA PRO A 329 39.38 -61.38 -15.15
C PRO A 329 38.03 -61.34 -14.39
N PRO A 330 37.04 -62.16 -14.78
CA PRO A 330 35.70 -62.12 -14.20
C PRO A 330 35.70 -62.73 -12.79
N THR A 331 34.98 -62.10 -11.87
CA THR A 331 34.65 -62.66 -10.54
C THR A 331 33.15 -62.99 -10.48
N PRO A 332 32.77 -64.06 -9.76
CA PRO A 332 31.46 -64.68 -9.89
C PRO A 332 30.37 -64.02 -9.02
N THR A 333 29.13 -64.27 -9.44
CA THR A 333 27.87 -63.90 -8.80
C THR A 333 27.59 -64.71 -7.52
N GLU A 334 27.34 -64.01 -6.41
CA GLU A 334 26.46 -64.40 -5.28
C GLU A 334 25.84 -63.08 -4.77
N GLY A 335 24.56 -62.95 -4.41
CA GLY A 335 23.69 -63.85 -3.64
C GLY A 335 23.37 -63.12 -2.33
N GLY A 336 22.10 -62.75 -2.10
CA GLY A 336 21.70 -61.71 -1.16
C GLY A 336 21.86 -62.01 0.35
N GLY A 337 21.73 -60.95 1.16
CA GLY A 337 21.64 -61.02 2.63
C GLY A 337 21.43 -59.62 3.23
N ALA A 338 20.41 -59.47 4.07
CA ALA A 338 19.90 -58.22 4.62
C ALA A 338 20.34 -57.94 6.07
N ALA A 339 20.10 -56.69 6.50
CA ALA A 339 20.16 -56.10 7.87
C ALA A 339 21.57 -55.62 8.32
N ASP A 340 21.80 -54.51 9.04
CA ASP A 340 20.92 -53.60 9.79
C ASP A 340 21.67 -52.26 10.10
N GLY A 341 20.91 -51.19 10.37
CA GLY A 341 21.20 -50.17 11.40
C GLY A 341 22.42 -49.25 11.32
N SER A 342 22.28 -48.08 10.67
CA SER A 342 22.60 -46.80 11.34
C SER A 342 21.94 -45.62 10.63
N SER A 343 20.89 -45.07 11.25
CA SER A 343 20.16 -43.90 10.80
C SER A 343 20.94 -42.62 11.10
N GLY A 344 21.85 -42.25 10.20
CA GLY A 344 22.35 -40.89 10.10
C GLY A 344 21.24 -39.96 9.62
N ARG A 345 20.45 -39.38 10.55
CA ARG A 345 19.59 -38.23 10.26
C ARG A 345 20.50 -37.03 9.92
N SER A 346 20.80 -36.83 8.64
CA SER A 346 21.30 -35.54 8.17
C SER A 346 20.13 -34.54 8.23
N ILE A 347 20.11 -33.71 9.27
CA ILE A 347 19.30 -32.49 9.27
C ILE A 347 20.06 -31.49 8.39
N GLY A 348 19.89 -31.60 7.07
CA GLY A 348 20.23 -30.52 6.15
C GLY A 348 19.06 -29.53 6.10
N PRO A 349 19.30 -28.20 6.12
CA PRO A 349 18.22 -27.26 5.89
C PRO A 349 17.66 -27.49 4.48
N ALA A 350 16.32 -27.57 4.37
CA ALA A 350 15.64 -27.68 3.09
C ALA A 350 16.02 -26.46 2.23
N PHE A 351 16.83 -26.67 1.19
CA PHE A 351 17.13 -25.64 0.21
C PHE A 351 15.99 -25.59 -0.79
N ASP A 352 15.29 -24.45 -0.76
CA ASP A 352 14.24 -23.93 -1.64
C ASP A 352 13.80 -24.89 -2.78
N ALA A 353 12.71 -25.62 -2.52
CA ALA A 353 11.91 -26.24 -3.56
C ALA A 353 11.43 -25.17 -4.57
N GLU A 354 11.15 -25.58 -5.81
CA GLU A 354 10.54 -24.71 -6.83
C GLU A 354 9.38 -23.90 -6.22
N PRO A 355 9.21 -22.62 -6.63
CA PRO A 355 8.16 -21.77 -6.10
C PRO A 355 6.82 -22.50 -6.27
N PRO A 356 5.94 -22.47 -5.27
CA PRO A 356 4.64 -23.10 -5.40
C PRO A 356 3.95 -22.59 -6.68
N PRO A 357 3.16 -23.44 -7.37
CA PRO A 357 2.34 -22.98 -8.49
C PRO A 357 1.57 -21.76 -8.03
N ALA A 358 1.45 -20.74 -8.89
CA ALA A 358 0.82 -19.47 -8.55
C ALA A 358 -0.48 -19.76 -7.79
N ALA A 359 -0.46 -19.52 -6.48
CA ALA A 359 -1.67 -19.66 -5.69
C ALA A 359 -2.68 -18.72 -6.34
N ALA A 360 -3.92 -19.18 -6.51
CA ALA A 360 -5.00 -18.28 -6.83
C ALA A 360 -4.88 -17.13 -5.84
N HIS A 361 -4.54 -15.92 -6.32
CA HIS A 361 -4.45 -14.75 -5.46
C HIS A 361 -5.69 -14.80 -4.58
N VAL A 362 -5.49 -14.79 -3.26
CA VAL A 362 -6.59 -14.62 -2.33
C VAL A 362 -7.27 -13.35 -2.81
N SER A 363 -8.44 -13.52 -3.42
CA SER A 363 -9.25 -12.40 -3.84
C SER A 363 -9.56 -11.72 -2.54
N LEU A 364 -8.98 -10.55 -2.33
CA LEU A 364 -9.35 -9.73 -1.18
C LEU A 364 -10.88 -9.62 -1.20
N PRO A 365 -11.56 -9.81 -0.05
CA PRO A 365 -12.98 -9.51 0.03
C PRO A 365 -13.24 -8.10 -0.49
N VAL A 366 -14.34 -7.95 -1.22
CA VAL A 366 -14.86 -6.65 -1.69
C VAL A 366 -15.12 -5.78 -0.46
N GLY A 367 -14.46 -4.61 -0.39
CA GLY A 367 -14.78 -3.60 0.63
C GLY A 367 -13.64 -2.70 1.12
N ALA A 368 -12.37 -3.03 0.91
CA ALA A 368 -11.25 -2.12 1.21
C ALA A 368 -10.04 -2.50 0.35
N ASP A 369 -9.77 -1.71 -0.69
CA ASP A 369 -8.42 -1.71 -1.27
C ASP A 369 -7.49 -1.01 -0.27
N LEU A 370 -6.36 -1.66 -0.03
CA LEU A 370 -5.55 -1.56 1.16
C LEU A 370 -4.85 -0.21 1.23
N ALA A 371 -5.08 0.61 2.26
CA ALA A 371 -4.29 1.78 2.70
C ALA A 371 -4.45 3.14 1.96
N ALA A 372 -5.61 3.79 2.06
CA ALA A 372 -5.83 5.14 1.52
C ALA A 372 -5.26 6.32 2.36
N LEU A 373 -4.14 6.08 3.03
CA LEU A 373 -3.12 7.08 3.33
C LEU A 373 -1.70 6.58 3.01
N GLY A 374 -1.51 5.30 2.69
CA GLY A 374 -0.21 4.63 2.62
C GLY A 374 0.03 3.67 1.46
N ALA A 375 -0.95 3.37 0.61
CA ALA A 375 -0.82 2.47 -0.54
C ALA A 375 -1.11 3.11 -1.90
N GLU A 376 -1.84 4.23 -1.93
CA GLU A 376 -1.53 5.21 -2.98
C GLU A 376 -0.05 5.63 -2.85
N LEU A 377 0.55 5.50 -1.66
CA LEU A 377 1.94 5.84 -1.33
C LEU A 377 2.78 4.61 -0.90
N THR A 378 2.52 3.39 -1.40
CA THR A 378 3.43 2.26 -1.10
C THR A 378 4.66 2.31 -2.01
N PRO A 379 5.90 2.33 -1.47
CA PRO A 379 7.14 2.60 -2.22
C PRO A 379 7.50 1.60 -3.32
N ARG A 380 6.81 0.46 -3.40
CA ARG A 380 7.28 -0.69 -4.18
C ARG A 380 7.43 -0.37 -5.67
N ARG A 381 6.49 0.34 -6.29
CA ARG A 381 6.64 0.77 -7.69
C ARG A 381 7.51 2.03 -7.86
N TYR A 382 7.96 2.68 -6.78
CA TYR A 382 8.67 3.98 -6.86
C TYR A 382 10.18 3.86 -6.83
N ALA A 383 10.71 2.78 -6.24
CA ALA A 383 12.12 2.66 -5.95
C ALA A 383 12.96 2.13 -7.13
N ALA A 384 12.32 1.46 -8.11
CA ALA A 384 13.02 0.88 -9.25
C ALA A 384 13.33 1.94 -10.36
N PRO A 385 14.58 2.07 -10.80
CA PRO A 385 14.95 2.92 -11.94
C PRO A 385 14.33 2.41 -13.25
N ARG A 386 13.63 3.30 -13.96
CA ARG A 386 13.00 3.03 -15.27
C ARG A 386 13.74 3.72 -16.41
N GLU A 387 13.84 3.05 -17.55
CA GLU A 387 14.41 3.64 -18.78
C GLU A 387 13.41 4.49 -19.56
N LYS A 388 12.13 4.10 -19.50
CA LYS A 388 11.04 4.71 -20.26
C LYS A 388 9.91 5.09 -19.30
N THR A 389 9.10 6.04 -19.73
CA THR A 389 7.83 6.32 -19.08
C THR A 389 7.00 5.05 -19.04
N HIS A 390 6.59 4.64 -17.85
CA HIS A 390 5.69 3.51 -17.67
C HIS A 390 4.30 4.04 -17.38
N VAL A 391 3.30 3.49 -18.08
CA VAL A 391 1.90 3.87 -17.90
C VAL A 391 1.14 2.63 -17.45
N GLU A 392 0.50 2.74 -16.30
CA GLU A 392 -0.42 1.74 -15.77
C GLU A 392 -1.84 2.27 -15.91
N LEU A 393 -2.72 1.41 -16.41
CA LEU A 393 -4.13 1.69 -16.61
C LEU A 393 -4.93 0.60 -15.91
N HIS A 394 -5.82 1.04 -15.03
CA HIS A 394 -6.83 0.20 -14.43
C HIS A 394 -8.18 0.84 -14.63
N GLY A 395 -9.24 0.06 -14.72
CA GLY A 395 -10.56 0.65 -14.87
C GLY A 395 -11.69 -0.31 -14.66
N ALA A 396 -12.89 0.24 -14.60
CA ALA A 396 -14.12 -0.53 -14.50
C ALA A 396 -15.29 0.16 -15.18
N LEU A 397 -16.17 -0.66 -15.76
CA LEU A 397 -17.50 -0.29 -16.22
C LEU A 397 -18.53 -1.05 -15.38
N ARG A 398 -19.44 -0.33 -14.72
CA ARG A 398 -20.55 -0.90 -13.95
C ARG A 398 -21.87 -0.47 -14.54
N PHE A 399 -22.73 -1.45 -14.81
CA PHE A 399 -24.15 -1.29 -15.07
C PHE A 399 -24.94 -1.76 -13.86
N ARG A 400 -25.93 -0.98 -13.43
CA ARG A 400 -26.79 -1.32 -12.30
C ARG A 400 -28.24 -0.99 -12.60
N GLU A 401 -29.13 -1.94 -12.36
CA GLU A 401 -30.58 -1.78 -12.46
C GLU A 401 -31.24 -2.21 -11.15
N GLN A 402 -32.31 -1.50 -10.78
CA GLN A 402 -32.95 -1.65 -9.49
C GLN A 402 -34.46 -1.51 -9.59
N GLY A 403 -35.18 -2.46 -8.99
CA GLY A 403 -36.60 -2.33 -8.68
C GLY A 403 -36.75 -1.99 -7.21
N LEU A 404 -37.42 -0.88 -6.91
CA LEU A 404 -37.64 -0.38 -5.56
C LEU A 404 -39.13 -0.52 -5.22
N PHE A 405 -39.46 -1.13 -4.09
CA PHE A 405 -40.85 -1.36 -3.69
C PHE A 405 -41.10 -0.90 -2.25
N ASN A 406 -42.08 -0.01 -2.09
CA ASN A 406 -42.59 0.45 -0.80
C ASN A 406 -41.53 1.11 0.11
N LEU A 407 -40.61 1.88 -0.46
CA LEU A 407 -39.53 2.55 0.29
C LEU A 407 -40.03 3.72 1.16
N ASP A 408 -41.24 4.23 0.94
CA ASP A 408 -41.90 5.16 1.85
C ASP A 408 -42.53 4.46 3.08
N LEU A 409 -42.42 3.12 3.12
CA LEU A 409 -42.95 2.23 4.14
C LEU A 409 -44.47 2.27 4.30
N ASP A 410 -45.22 2.80 3.31
CA ASP A 410 -46.69 2.93 3.36
C ASP A 410 -47.19 3.68 4.63
N ARG A 411 -46.32 4.48 5.25
CA ARG A 411 -46.53 5.11 6.56
C ARG A 411 -47.16 6.50 6.45
N GLY A 412 -47.36 7.00 5.23
CA GLY A 412 -47.80 8.36 4.95
C GLY A 412 -46.69 9.41 5.10
N LEU A 413 -47.10 10.68 5.17
CA LEU A 413 -46.20 11.82 5.26
C LEU A 413 -45.66 11.99 6.69
N ASP A 414 -44.44 12.53 6.80
CA ASP A 414 -43.84 12.92 8.09
C ASP A 414 -44.57 14.15 8.68
N SER A 415 -44.14 14.60 9.87
CA SER A 415 -44.76 15.75 10.55
C SER A 415 -44.63 17.08 9.79
N ARG A 416 -43.79 17.14 8.74
CA ARG A 416 -43.62 18.29 7.84
C ARG A 416 -44.36 18.11 6.51
N GLY A 417 -45.18 17.07 6.40
CA GLY A 417 -45.94 16.78 5.20
C GLY A 417 -45.08 16.27 4.04
N GLN A 418 -43.89 15.73 4.31
CA GLN A 418 -42.99 15.17 3.30
C GLN A 418 -43.02 13.64 3.35
N PRO A 419 -43.02 12.95 2.19
CA PRO A 419 -42.81 11.51 2.18
C PRO A 419 -41.35 11.21 2.56
N VAL A 420 -41.10 10.07 3.21
CA VAL A 420 -39.72 9.67 3.58
C VAL A 420 -38.92 9.15 2.40
N PHE A 421 -39.60 8.67 1.36
CA PHE A 421 -39.02 8.30 0.08
C PHE A 421 -39.99 8.67 -1.05
N PRO A 422 -39.52 8.98 -2.27
CA PRO A 422 -40.41 9.22 -3.40
C PRO A 422 -41.43 8.10 -3.62
N VAL A 423 -42.64 8.48 -4.08
CA VAL A 423 -43.69 7.56 -4.52
C VAL A 423 -44.10 7.85 -5.96
N PRO A 424 -44.61 6.87 -6.73
CA PRO A 424 -45.08 7.10 -8.09
C PRO A 424 -46.18 8.17 -8.16
N LEU A 425 -46.06 9.10 -9.12
CA LEU A 425 -47.04 10.17 -9.34
C LEU A 425 -48.45 9.65 -9.66
N GLY A 426 -48.55 8.47 -10.27
CA GLY A 426 -49.82 7.80 -10.57
C GLY A 426 -50.40 6.97 -9.41
N GLY A 427 -49.77 6.99 -8.23
CA GLY A 427 -50.08 6.11 -7.12
C GLY A 427 -49.43 4.72 -7.24
N GLY A 428 -49.43 3.97 -6.14
CA GLY A 428 -48.73 2.69 -6.00
C GLY A 428 -47.40 2.81 -5.27
N GLN A 429 -46.59 1.75 -5.28
CA GLN A 429 -45.37 1.65 -4.46
C GLN A 429 -44.11 1.22 -5.23
N LYS A 430 -44.21 1.07 -6.55
CA LYS A 430 -43.13 0.54 -7.38
C LYS A 430 -42.40 1.66 -8.10
N LEU A 431 -41.11 1.80 -7.81
CA LEU A 431 -40.17 2.65 -8.53
C LEU A 431 -39.08 1.78 -9.21
N ALA A 432 -38.35 2.40 -10.13
CA ALA A 432 -37.19 1.80 -10.76
C ALA A 432 -36.07 2.84 -10.84
N ALA A 433 -34.83 2.37 -10.71
CA ALA A 433 -33.64 3.19 -10.85
C ALA A 433 -32.56 2.37 -11.54
N GLY A 434 -31.86 2.98 -12.50
CA GLY A 434 -30.78 2.33 -13.22
C GLY A 434 -29.68 3.34 -13.53
N ASP A 435 -28.43 2.93 -13.38
CA ASP A 435 -27.26 3.78 -13.60
C ASP A 435 -26.05 3.04 -14.22
N LEU A 436 -25.17 3.84 -14.83
CA LEU A 436 -23.95 3.43 -15.48
C LEU A 436 -22.76 4.25 -14.95
N ARG A 437 -21.66 3.57 -14.60
CA ARG A 437 -20.40 4.19 -14.21
C ARG A 437 -19.25 3.61 -14.99
N ALA A 438 -18.41 4.47 -15.56
CA ALA A 438 -17.20 4.09 -16.30
C ALA A 438 -16.03 4.88 -15.73
N ARG A 439 -15.04 4.19 -15.18
CA ARG A 439 -13.91 4.78 -14.45
C ARG A 439 -12.58 4.26 -14.99
N THR A 440 -11.58 5.13 -15.02
CA THR A 440 -10.19 4.77 -15.30
C THR A 440 -9.26 5.44 -14.30
N ASP A 441 -8.39 4.64 -13.71
CA ASP A 441 -7.24 5.05 -12.93
C ASP A 441 -5.98 4.98 -13.81
N VAL A 442 -5.24 6.08 -13.87
CA VAL A 442 -4.04 6.23 -14.68
C VAL A 442 -2.87 6.56 -13.76
N ALA A 443 -1.77 5.81 -13.87
CA ALA A 443 -0.52 6.12 -13.21
C ALA A 443 0.62 6.22 -14.24
N ILE A 444 1.28 7.37 -14.28
CA ILE A 444 2.38 7.68 -15.19
C ILE A 444 3.66 7.83 -14.37
N TYR A 445 4.58 6.88 -14.53
CA TYR A 445 5.88 6.91 -13.85
C TYR A 445 6.93 7.49 -14.80
N ALA A 446 7.63 8.52 -14.35
CA ALA A 446 8.68 9.15 -15.13
C ALA A 446 9.89 8.21 -15.31
N PRO A 447 10.70 8.38 -16.38
CA PRO A 447 12.02 7.76 -16.46
C PRO A 447 12.88 8.15 -15.25
N GLY A 448 13.78 7.24 -14.84
CA GLY A 448 14.54 7.38 -13.60
C GLY A 448 13.82 6.76 -12.40
N VAL A 449 13.99 7.36 -11.22
CA VAL A 449 13.46 6.84 -9.95
C VAL A 449 12.50 7.85 -9.35
N GLY A 450 11.39 7.35 -8.79
CA GLY A 450 10.71 8.03 -7.72
C GLY A 450 9.67 9.07 -8.08
N VAL A 451 9.42 9.43 -9.34
CA VAL A 451 8.39 10.43 -9.70
C VAL A 451 7.22 9.78 -10.44
N ALA A 452 6.00 10.09 -10.00
CA ALA A 452 4.77 9.66 -10.66
C ALA A 452 3.71 10.77 -10.70
N VAL A 453 2.85 10.72 -11.71
CA VAL A 453 1.61 11.49 -11.79
C VAL A 453 0.46 10.52 -11.93
N LYS A 454 -0.59 10.72 -11.15
CA LYS A 454 -1.75 9.85 -11.11
C LYS A 454 -3.04 10.62 -11.27
N ALA A 455 -4.04 9.97 -11.84
CA ALA A 455 -5.36 10.53 -11.97
C ALA A 455 -6.45 9.45 -11.96
N ARG A 456 -7.63 9.83 -11.46
CA ARG A 456 -8.87 9.07 -11.61
C ARG A 456 -9.84 9.87 -12.45
N ILE A 457 -10.34 9.25 -13.51
CA ILE A 457 -11.25 9.84 -14.48
C ILE A 457 -12.52 9.00 -14.51
N ASP A 458 -13.64 9.59 -14.14
CA ASP A 458 -14.96 9.01 -14.36
C ASP A 458 -15.47 9.54 -15.69
N TRP A 459 -15.48 8.67 -16.70
CA TRP A 459 -16.02 8.95 -18.03
C TRP A 459 -17.55 9.04 -18.00
N LEU A 460 -18.15 8.23 -17.13
CA LEU A 460 -19.55 8.22 -16.75
C LEU A 460 -19.60 8.08 -15.23
N ASP A 461 -20.28 9.00 -14.55
CA ASP A 461 -20.38 9.01 -13.09
C ASP A 461 -21.85 8.84 -12.66
N ASN A 462 -22.24 7.58 -12.41
CA ASN A 462 -23.62 7.19 -12.04
C ASN A 462 -24.68 7.78 -12.98
N VAL A 463 -24.43 7.75 -14.29
CA VAL A 463 -25.33 8.29 -15.30
C VAL A 463 -26.58 7.41 -15.37
N ALA A 464 -27.77 8.00 -15.26
CA ALA A 464 -29.03 7.27 -15.34
C ALA A 464 -29.16 6.50 -16.68
N LEU A 465 -29.72 5.28 -16.62
CA LEU A 465 -29.94 4.44 -17.79
C LEU A 465 -31.19 4.90 -18.57
N GLY A 466 -31.08 4.94 -19.90
CA GLY A 466 -32.14 5.39 -20.79
C GLY A 466 -31.88 6.78 -21.41
N GLY A 467 -32.77 7.23 -22.29
CA GLY A 467 -32.72 8.58 -22.86
C GLY A 467 -33.30 9.60 -21.88
N ASP A 468 -32.66 10.76 -21.76
CA ASP A 468 -33.16 11.86 -20.93
C ASP A 468 -34.26 12.63 -21.69
N PRO A 469 -35.52 12.63 -21.22
CA PRO A 469 -36.61 13.34 -21.88
C PRO A 469 -36.38 14.86 -21.96
N GLU A 470 -35.51 15.45 -21.13
CA GLU A 470 -35.11 16.86 -21.26
C GLU A 470 -34.34 17.13 -22.56
N LEU A 471 -33.66 16.13 -23.13
CA LEU A 471 -32.87 16.27 -24.36
C LEU A 471 -33.62 15.96 -25.65
N SER A 472 -34.83 15.40 -25.54
CA SER A 472 -35.63 14.94 -26.67
C SER A 472 -36.97 15.69 -26.77
N ASN A 473 -37.07 16.90 -26.21
CA ASN A 473 -38.32 17.67 -26.09
C ASN A 473 -39.47 16.85 -25.48
N GLY A 474 -39.16 16.01 -24.50
CA GLY A 474 -40.13 15.14 -23.83
C GLY A 474 -40.50 13.86 -24.58
N SER A 475 -39.86 13.55 -25.71
CA SER A 475 -40.14 12.32 -26.46
C SER A 475 -39.31 11.14 -25.92
N PRO A 476 -39.93 10.02 -25.49
CA PRO A 476 -39.17 8.82 -25.15
C PRO A 476 -38.51 8.29 -26.43
N ALA A 477 -37.21 8.55 -26.59
CA ALA A 477 -36.43 8.14 -27.74
C ALA A 477 -35.26 7.26 -27.29
N THR A 478 -34.99 6.21 -28.04
CA THR A 478 -33.86 5.30 -27.79
C THR A 478 -32.51 5.91 -28.21
N SER A 479 -32.50 7.03 -28.95
CA SER A 479 -31.30 7.49 -29.66
C SER A 479 -31.14 9.01 -29.84
N TYR A 480 -32.15 9.85 -29.57
CA TYR A 480 -32.00 11.30 -29.70
C TYR A 480 -31.64 11.92 -28.34
N GLY A 481 -30.41 12.44 -28.25
CA GLY A 481 -29.94 13.23 -27.11
C GLY A 481 -29.42 12.38 -25.95
N GLN A 482 -28.16 11.95 -26.01
CA GLN A 482 -27.40 11.65 -24.80
C GLN A 482 -26.79 12.97 -24.29
N ARG A 483 -26.83 13.23 -22.97
CA ARG A 483 -26.08 14.38 -22.42
C ARG A 483 -24.62 14.23 -22.84
N PRO A 484 -23.90 15.31 -23.20
CA PRO A 484 -22.46 15.23 -23.33
C PRO A 484 -21.92 14.61 -22.03
N THR A 485 -21.11 13.57 -22.18
CA THR A 485 -20.52 12.79 -21.09
C THR A 485 -19.97 13.73 -20.01
N GLN A 486 -20.40 13.54 -18.76
CA GLN A 486 -19.78 14.20 -17.62
C GLN A 486 -18.45 13.51 -17.35
N VAL A 487 -17.43 13.82 -18.17
CA VAL A 487 -16.06 13.41 -17.88
C VAL A 487 -15.61 14.22 -16.68
N VAL A 488 -15.48 13.56 -15.54
CA VAL A 488 -15.09 14.17 -14.27
C VAL A 488 -13.73 13.63 -13.86
N VAL A 489 -12.73 14.51 -13.76
CA VAL A 489 -11.48 14.18 -13.08
C VAL A 489 -11.75 14.21 -11.56
N LYS A 490 -11.95 13.04 -10.97
CA LYS A 490 -12.23 12.91 -9.53
C LYS A 490 -11.00 13.25 -8.70
N ARG A 491 -9.82 12.83 -9.16
CA ARG A 491 -8.53 12.97 -8.46
C ARG A 491 -7.41 13.16 -9.46
N ALA A 492 -6.41 13.96 -9.09
CA ALA A 492 -5.19 14.15 -9.84
C ALA A 492 -4.09 14.65 -8.88
N TRP A 493 -2.97 13.93 -8.81
CA TRP A 493 -1.88 14.26 -7.91
C TRP A 493 -0.52 13.78 -8.44
N GLY A 494 0.52 14.43 -7.94
CA GLY A 494 1.91 14.03 -8.18
C GLY A 494 2.53 13.45 -6.92
N GLU A 495 3.48 12.54 -7.10
CA GLU A 495 4.24 11.92 -6.02
C GLU A 495 5.73 11.92 -6.34
N VAL A 496 6.55 12.12 -5.31
CA VAL A 496 8.00 12.02 -5.39
C VAL A 496 8.57 11.24 -4.21
N LEU A 497 9.39 10.23 -4.50
CA LEU A 497 10.21 9.51 -3.53
C LEU A 497 11.43 10.35 -3.16
N THR A 498 11.52 10.71 -1.89
CA THR A 498 12.65 11.40 -1.28
C THR A 498 13.47 10.39 -0.45
N PRO A 499 14.68 10.76 0.02
CA PRO A 499 15.46 9.91 0.92
C PRO A 499 14.77 9.58 2.24
N PHE A 500 13.77 10.38 2.63
CA PHE A 500 13.11 10.31 3.93
C PHE A 500 11.70 9.69 3.84
N GLY A 501 11.19 9.42 2.64
CA GLY A 501 9.79 9.07 2.45
C GLY A 501 9.21 9.66 1.18
N ILE A 502 7.90 9.52 0.99
CA ILE A 502 7.18 9.98 -0.18
C ILE A 502 6.50 11.31 0.13
N LEU A 503 6.68 12.28 -0.76
CA LEU A 503 5.93 13.54 -0.77
C LEU A 503 4.89 13.47 -1.90
N ALA A 504 3.63 13.76 -1.60
CA ALA A 504 2.53 13.75 -2.54
C ALA A 504 1.74 15.06 -2.47
N GLY A 505 1.29 15.56 -3.62
CA GLY A 505 0.56 16.82 -3.70
C GLY A 505 -0.51 16.79 -4.78
N GLY A 506 -1.73 17.18 -4.43
CA GLY A 506 -2.86 17.30 -5.35
C GLY A 506 -4.17 16.82 -4.74
N ARG A 507 -5.15 16.51 -5.59
CA ARG A 507 -6.41 15.91 -5.18
C ARG A 507 -6.25 14.40 -5.15
N MET A 508 -6.24 13.81 -3.96
CA MET A 508 -6.01 12.37 -3.74
C MET A 508 -7.15 11.71 -2.98
N GLY A 509 -7.17 10.38 -2.95
CA GLY A 509 -8.19 9.65 -2.20
C GLY A 509 -8.05 9.86 -0.71
N SER A 510 -9.17 9.88 0.00
CA SER A 510 -9.19 9.89 1.46
C SER A 510 -9.88 8.64 1.95
N GLN A 511 -9.11 7.71 2.52
CA GLN A 511 -9.70 6.61 3.28
C GLN A 511 -8.83 6.15 4.44
N PHE A 512 -9.52 5.72 5.50
CA PHE A 512 -8.91 5.14 6.67
C PHE A 512 -9.73 3.93 7.10
N GLY A 513 -9.06 2.84 7.49
CA GLY A 513 -9.68 1.63 8.00
C GLY A 513 -10.82 1.07 7.14
N LEU A 514 -11.93 0.74 7.80
CA LEU A 514 -13.19 0.29 7.21
C LEU A 514 -13.89 1.37 6.40
N GLY A 515 -13.53 2.64 6.61
CA GLY A 515 -14.05 3.78 5.86
C GLY A 515 -15.32 4.37 6.46
N ILE A 516 -15.50 4.27 7.79
CA ILE A 516 -16.67 4.90 8.44
C ILE A 516 -16.54 6.42 8.52
N THR A 517 -15.31 6.96 8.57
CA THR A 517 -15.09 8.42 8.58
C THR A 517 -14.76 8.96 7.20
N ALA A 518 -13.89 8.27 6.47
CA ALA A 518 -13.45 8.66 5.13
C ALA A 518 -13.36 7.41 4.25
N ASN A 519 -14.07 7.42 3.11
CA ASN A 519 -14.13 6.30 2.19
C ASN A 519 -13.77 6.78 0.78
N SER A 520 -12.79 6.15 0.13
CA SER A 520 -12.33 6.57 -1.19
C SER A 520 -13.27 6.14 -2.33
N GLY A 521 -14.32 5.38 -2.06
CA GLY A 521 -15.28 4.96 -3.08
C GLY A 521 -14.64 4.07 -4.17
N ASP A 522 -13.65 3.27 -3.76
CA ASP A 522 -12.91 2.34 -4.62
C ASP A 522 -13.63 1.00 -4.80
N CYS A 523 -14.72 0.77 -4.06
CA CYS A 523 -15.47 -0.48 -4.15
C CYS A 523 -16.33 -0.54 -5.43
N GLU A 524 -16.56 -1.76 -5.91
CA GLU A 524 -17.29 -2.04 -7.16
C GLU A 524 -18.68 -1.38 -7.22
N ASP A 525 -19.42 -1.36 -6.11
CA ASP A 525 -20.77 -0.81 -6.04
C ASP A 525 -20.84 0.57 -5.37
N CYS A 526 -19.69 1.19 -5.07
CA CYS A 526 -19.64 2.52 -4.45
C CYS A 526 -20.18 3.57 -5.42
N ASP A 527 -20.92 4.53 -4.90
CA ASP A 527 -21.51 5.59 -5.73
C ASP A 527 -20.71 6.88 -5.61
N ARG A 528 -20.11 7.14 -4.44
CA ARG A 528 -19.36 8.35 -4.16
C ARG A 528 -17.87 8.00 -4.01
N GLY A 529 -17.20 8.70 -3.10
CA GLY A 529 -15.79 8.60 -2.78
C GLY A 529 -15.23 9.95 -2.38
N ASP A 530 -14.62 10.01 -1.20
CA ASP A 530 -14.00 11.20 -0.66
C ASP A 530 -12.68 11.48 -1.36
N ALA A 531 -12.40 12.75 -1.61
CA ALA A 531 -11.11 13.22 -2.08
C ALA A 531 -10.69 14.43 -1.25
N ALA A 532 -9.38 14.54 -1.02
CA ALA A 532 -8.79 15.68 -0.31
C ALA A 532 -7.79 16.40 -1.22
N ASP A 533 -7.89 17.72 -1.25
CA ASP A 533 -6.85 18.58 -1.83
C ASP A 533 -5.75 18.74 -0.77
N ARG A 534 -4.66 17.98 -0.95
CA ARG A 534 -3.71 17.66 0.13
C ARG A 534 -2.26 17.77 -0.32
N LEU A 535 -1.41 18.21 0.60
CA LEU A 535 0.03 17.94 0.58
C LEU A 535 0.34 16.92 1.68
N ALA A 536 0.84 15.74 1.31
CA ALA A 536 1.11 14.65 2.23
C ALA A 536 2.58 14.24 2.21
N PHE A 537 3.13 13.90 3.36
CA PHE A 537 4.43 13.27 3.50
C PHE A 537 4.29 11.98 4.31
N VAL A 538 4.82 10.87 3.78
CA VAL A 538 4.77 9.55 4.41
C VAL A 538 6.16 8.95 4.52
N SER A 539 6.55 8.54 5.71
CA SER A 539 7.88 8.02 6.03
C SER A 539 7.81 6.67 6.74
N PRO A 540 8.52 5.63 6.27
CA PRO A 540 8.65 4.37 7.00
C PRO A 540 9.70 4.49 8.10
N LEU A 541 9.32 4.37 9.37
CA LEU A 541 10.20 4.49 10.53
C LEU A 541 9.81 3.47 11.60
N PHE A 542 10.78 2.75 12.16
CA PHE A 542 10.59 1.79 13.24
C PHE A 542 9.53 0.71 12.93
N GLY A 543 9.46 0.25 11.67
CA GLY A 543 8.46 -0.71 11.20
C GLY A 543 7.04 -0.16 11.03
N HIS A 544 6.86 1.18 11.08
CA HIS A 544 5.57 1.86 10.92
C HIS A 544 5.63 2.91 9.81
N LEU A 545 4.49 3.30 9.27
CA LEU A 545 4.32 4.44 8.39
C LEU A 545 3.86 5.64 9.20
N PHE A 546 4.64 6.70 9.20
CA PHE A 546 4.28 7.99 9.76
C PHE A 546 3.82 8.91 8.62
N ALA A 547 2.58 9.38 8.68
CA ALA A 547 2.00 10.28 7.70
C ALA A 547 1.70 11.63 8.35
N VAL A 548 2.07 12.70 7.64
CA VAL A 548 1.64 14.07 7.95
C VAL A 548 1.03 14.64 6.69
N ALA A 549 -0.15 15.25 6.81
CA ALA A 549 -0.83 15.86 5.70
C ALA A 549 -1.39 17.23 6.09
N TRP A 550 -1.32 18.17 5.16
CA TRP A 550 -2.03 19.44 5.21
C TRP A 550 -3.14 19.42 4.18
N ASP A 551 -4.36 19.67 4.65
CA ASP A 551 -5.60 19.59 3.90
C ASP A 551 -6.19 20.97 3.66
N VAL A 552 -6.55 21.25 2.41
CA VAL A 552 -7.44 22.36 2.06
C VAL A 552 -8.84 21.78 1.94
N ALA A 553 -9.68 21.99 2.95
CA ALA A 553 -11.01 21.39 3.02
C ALA A 553 -12.05 22.20 2.24
N SER A 554 -12.03 23.53 2.36
CA SER A 554 -12.89 24.42 1.59
C SER A 554 -12.27 25.82 1.46
N ARG A 555 -12.73 26.56 0.45
CA ARG A 555 -12.43 27.98 0.25
C ARG A 555 -13.72 28.69 -0.14
N GLY A 556 -13.93 29.91 0.35
CA GLY A 556 -15.09 30.71 -0.03
C GLY A 556 -14.91 31.38 -1.40
N PRO A 557 -15.54 32.55 -1.61
CA PRO A 557 -15.63 33.13 -2.94
C PRO A 557 -14.26 33.53 -3.51
N PHE A 558 -14.13 33.44 -4.83
CA PHE A 558 -12.91 33.78 -5.56
C PHE A 558 -13.21 34.70 -6.74
N THR A 559 -12.21 35.46 -7.14
CA THR A 559 -12.18 36.16 -8.43
C THR A 559 -11.15 35.52 -9.35
N ARG A 560 -11.21 35.81 -10.65
CA ARG A 560 -10.14 35.41 -11.58
C ARG A 560 -9.06 36.48 -11.62
N SER A 561 -7.82 36.04 -11.80
CA SER A 561 -6.70 36.92 -12.15
C SER A 561 -7.01 37.75 -13.41
N ARG A 562 -6.27 38.84 -13.62
CA ARG A 562 -6.49 39.75 -14.75
C ARG A 562 -6.40 39.07 -16.12
N ASP A 563 -5.57 38.05 -16.25
CA ASP A 563 -5.41 37.21 -17.45
C ASP A 563 -6.41 36.04 -17.51
N GLY A 564 -7.29 35.90 -16.51
CA GLY A 564 -8.26 34.83 -16.39
C GLY A 564 -7.69 33.45 -16.01
N GLY A 565 -6.36 33.36 -15.84
CA GLY A 565 -5.61 32.11 -15.76
C GLY A 565 -5.67 31.37 -14.43
N HIS A 566 -5.99 32.04 -13.31
CA HIS A 566 -6.13 31.38 -12.01
C HIS A 566 -7.16 32.08 -11.10
N ALA A 567 -7.69 31.33 -10.14
CA ALA A 567 -8.57 31.85 -9.10
C ALA A 567 -7.76 32.50 -7.97
N ILE A 568 -8.25 33.63 -7.47
CA ILE A 568 -7.72 34.36 -6.32
C ILE A 568 -8.83 34.36 -5.28
N ALA A 569 -8.59 33.70 -4.13
CA ALA A 569 -9.54 33.72 -3.02
C ALA A 569 -9.73 35.16 -2.54
N LEU A 570 -10.98 35.58 -2.36
CA LEU A 570 -11.32 36.94 -1.95
C LEU A 570 -11.09 37.16 -0.45
N GLU A 571 -11.31 36.13 0.37
CA GLU A 571 -11.13 36.18 1.82
C GLU A 571 -10.35 34.96 2.33
N PRO A 572 -9.02 35.05 2.49
CA PRO A 572 -8.22 33.91 2.95
C PRO A 572 -8.62 33.36 4.33
N THR A 573 -9.24 34.16 5.21
CA THR A 573 -9.66 33.72 6.56
C THR A 573 -10.94 32.89 6.56
N ASP A 574 -11.62 32.80 5.40
CA ASP A 574 -12.79 31.93 5.20
C ASP A 574 -12.43 30.47 4.89
N SER A 575 -11.16 30.21 4.63
CA SER A 575 -10.72 28.91 4.13
C SER A 575 -10.63 27.91 5.28
N ALA A 576 -11.34 26.79 5.16
CA ALA A 576 -11.18 25.69 6.08
C ALA A 576 -9.94 24.88 5.68
N SER A 577 -8.98 24.78 6.60
CA SER A 577 -7.79 23.95 6.41
C SER A 577 -7.46 23.16 7.65
N GLY A 578 -6.68 22.11 7.49
CA GLY A 578 -6.44 21.15 8.55
C GLY A 578 -5.11 20.41 8.45
N TRP A 579 -4.71 19.82 9.56
CA TRP A 579 -3.55 18.93 9.63
C TRP A 579 -4.00 17.54 10.06
N THR A 580 -3.51 16.54 9.36
CA THR A 580 -3.69 15.12 9.70
C THR A 580 -2.35 14.50 10.03
N PHE A 581 -2.27 13.82 11.17
CA PHE A 581 -1.14 12.99 11.57
C PHE A 581 -1.62 11.56 11.71
N ALA A 582 -0.91 10.60 11.14
CA ALA A 582 -1.25 9.19 11.27
C ALA A 582 0.00 8.32 11.48
N VAL A 583 -0.18 7.24 12.23
CA VAL A 583 0.82 6.17 12.40
C VAL A 583 0.14 4.87 12.04
N LEU A 584 0.74 4.10 11.13
CA LEU A 584 0.15 2.86 10.62
C LEU A 584 1.17 1.72 10.59
N LYS A 585 0.71 0.52 10.92
CA LYS A 585 1.38 -0.74 10.62
C LYS A 585 0.50 -1.51 9.65
N THR A 586 0.91 -1.52 8.39
CA THR A 586 0.15 -2.15 7.29
C THR A 586 1.07 -2.96 6.39
N HIS A 587 0.51 -4.00 5.80
CA HIS A 587 1.19 -4.90 4.86
C HIS A 587 0.60 -4.74 3.45
N SER A 588 1.44 -4.90 2.43
CA SER A 588 0.95 -4.97 1.05
C SER A 588 0.10 -6.24 0.82
N PRO A 589 -0.83 -6.25 -0.15
CA PRO A 589 -1.61 -7.44 -0.47
C PRO A 589 -0.74 -8.68 -0.71
N ALA A 590 0.39 -8.51 -1.41
CA ALA A 590 1.36 -9.57 -1.66
C ALA A 590 2.01 -10.08 -0.35
N ALA A 591 2.35 -9.18 0.58
CA ALA A 591 2.88 -9.55 1.89
C ALA A 591 1.85 -10.32 2.73
N LEU A 592 0.60 -9.89 2.74
CA LEU A 592 -0.48 -10.61 3.43
C LEU A 592 -0.69 -12.02 2.86
N ALA A 593 -0.72 -12.16 1.53
CA ALA A 593 -0.85 -13.45 0.86
C ALA A 593 0.34 -14.38 1.19
N ARG A 594 1.58 -13.87 1.14
CA ARG A 594 2.79 -14.61 1.49
C ARG A 594 2.78 -15.08 2.94
N ARG A 595 2.41 -14.20 3.88
CA ARG A 595 2.30 -14.51 5.31
C ARG A 595 1.24 -15.59 5.56
N ALA A 596 0.07 -15.45 4.94
CA ALA A 596 -1.00 -16.44 5.03
C ALA A 596 -0.58 -17.82 4.49
N ALA A 597 0.09 -17.86 3.34
CA ALA A 597 0.64 -19.09 2.76
C ALA A 597 1.67 -19.77 3.69
N ALA A 598 2.40 -19.00 4.48
CA ALA A 598 3.32 -19.48 5.50
C ALA A 598 2.65 -19.79 6.86
N GLY A 599 1.32 -19.72 6.95
CA GLY A 599 0.58 -19.93 8.20
C GLY A 599 0.82 -18.85 9.27
N ARG A 600 1.31 -17.67 8.89
CA ARG A 600 1.56 -16.55 9.79
C ARG A 600 0.26 -15.77 10.04
N THR A 601 0.06 -15.36 11.28
CA THR A 601 -0.94 -14.34 11.64
C THR A 601 -0.39 -12.96 11.32
N SER A 602 -1.22 -12.10 10.72
CA SER A 602 -0.93 -10.71 10.43
C SER A 602 -1.77 -9.82 11.34
N LEU A 603 -1.12 -8.87 12.00
CA LEU A 603 -1.76 -7.83 12.79
C LEU A 603 -1.40 -6.48 12.18
N GLU A 604 -2.42 -5.78 11.72
CA GLU A 604 -2.31 -4.44 11.15
C GLU A 604 -3.14 -3.49 12.00
N TYR A 605 -2.69 -2.24 12.09
CA TYR A 605 -3.39 -1.23 12.84
C TYR A 605 -2.96 0.16 12.39
N GLY A 606 -3.75 1.15 12.75
CA GLY A 606 -3.42 2.54 12.54
C GLY A 606 -4.14 3.43 13.52
N ALA A 607 -3.60 4.61 13.74
CA ALA A 607 -4.26 5.68 14.46
C ALA A 607 -4.01 7.00 13.75
N TYR A 608 -4.97 7.90 13.80
CA TYR A 608 -4.82 9.25 13.28
C TYR A 608 -5.46 10.30 14.16
N VAL A 609 -4.97 11.52 14.02
CA VAL A 609 -5.57 12.76 14.53
C VAL A 609 -5.63 13.75 13.38
N ALA A 610 -6.83 14.21 13.05
CA ALA A 610 -7.09 15.24 12.07
C ALA A 610 -7.68 16.47 12.77
N THR A 611 -7.15 17.65 12.47
CA THR A 611 -7.64 18.93 12.99
C THR A 611 -8.11 19.79 11.83
N ARG A 612 -9.15 20.60 12.04
CA ARG A 612 -9.65 21.58 11.08
C ARG A 612 -10.00 22.87 11.81
N GLY A 613 -9.78 24.00 11.15
CA GLY A 613 -10.17 25.30 11.67
C GLY A 613 -10.63 26.24 10.58
N GLN A 614 -11.49 27.19 10.96
CA GLN A 614 -11.96 28.28 10.12
C GLN A 614 -12.26 29.50 11.01
N GLU A 615 -11.65 30.65 10.71
CA GLU A 615 -11.79 31.84 11.56
C GLU A 615 -13.01 32.68 11.20
N ARG A 616 -13.27 32.85 9.90
CA ARG A 616 -14.38 33.60 9.34
C ARG A 616 -15.13 32.80 8.29
N ASP A 617 -16.25 33.32 7.83
CA ASP A 617 -17.03 32.72 6.75
C ASP A 617 -17.66 33.83 5.92
N VAL A 618 -18.08 33.50 4.69
CA VAL A 618 -18.82 34.40 3.80
C VAL A 618 -20.13 33.74 3.41
N PRO A 619 -21.15 33.69 4.31
CA PRO A 619 -22.36 32.93 4.09
C PRO A 619 -23.14 33.32 2.83
N ALA A 620 -23.05 34.59 2.42
CA ALA A 620 -23.66 35.09 1.19
C ALA A 620 -23.15 34.41 -0.10
N SER A 621 -22.03 33.68 -0.03
CA SER A 621 -21.48 32.92 -1.16
C SER A 621 -22.18 31.58 -1.40
N TYR A 622 -22.90 31.04 -0.42
CA TYR A 622 -23.56 29.72 -0.52
C TYR A 622 -24.99 29.68 0.02
N LEU A 623 -25.43 30.67 0.80
CA LEU A 623 -26.82 30.76 1.24
C LEU A 623 -27.73 31.25 0.10
N PRO A 624 -28.94 30.69 -0.04
CA PRO A 624 -29.93 31.21 -0.97
C PRO A 624 -30.33 32.63 -0.55
N THR A 625 -29.96 33.63 -1.34
CA THR A 625 -30.34 35.03 -1.16
C THR A 625 -31.23 35.49 -2.32
N ALA A 626 -32.15 36.42 -2.07
CA ALA A 626 -33.06 36.92 -3.09
C ALA A 626 -32.33 37.60 -4.27
N THR A 627 -31.13 38.11 -4.03
CA THR A 627 -30.21 38.62 -5.05
C THR A 627 -28.79 38.31 -4.58
N PRO A 628 -28.11 37.31 -5.19
CA PRO A 628 -26.72 37.00 -4.85
C PRO A 628 -25.85 38.26 -5.05
N PRO A 629 -24.95 38.58 -4.12
CA PRO A 629 -24.10 39.75 -4.28
C PRO A 629 -23.22 39.60 -5.53
N THR A 630 -23.19 40.64 -6.35
CA THR A 630 -22.29 40.70 -7.53
C THR A 630 -20.84 40.99 -7.14
N THR A 631 -20.62 41.50 -5.93
CA THR A 631 -19.32 41.76 -5.30
C THR A 631 -19.41 41.52 -3.80
N PHE A 632 -18.41 40.88 -3.20
CA PHE A 632 -18.30 40.70 -1.75
C PHE A 632 -17.58 41.88 -1.10
N THR A 633 -18.03 42.26 0.09
CA THR A 633 -17.52 43.37 0.90
C THR A 633 -17.15 42.88 2.31
N PRO A 634 -16.40 43.67 3.10
CA PRO A 634 -16.12 43.30 4.50
C PRO A 634 -17.37 43.10 5.36
N ASP A 635 -18.49 43.72 4.98
CA ASP A 635 -19.77 43.60 5.68
C ASP A 635 -20.44 42.24 5.45
N ASP A 636 -19.96 41.44 4.49
CA ASP A 636 -20.45 40.07 4.24
C ASP A 636 -19.73 39.02 5.11
N LEU A 637 -18.69 39.42 5.85
CA LEU A 637 -17.89 38.54 6.68
C LEU A 637 -18.56 38.23 8.01
N VAL A 638 -18.53 36.96 8.40
CA VAL A 638 -19.01 36.50 9.71
C VAL A 638 -17.89 35.83 10.47
N ALA A 639 -17.73 36.17 11.76
CA ALA A 639 -16.80 35.44 12.63
C ALA A 639 -17.33 34.02 12.86
N ARG A 640 -16.43 33.03 12.94
CA ARG A 640 -16.78 31.64 13.23
C ARG A 640 -16.10 31.10 14.47
N GLY A 641 -14.77 31.24 14.54
CA GLY A 641 -13.97 30.54 15.54
C GLY A 641 -14.24 29.02 15.52
N PHE A 642 -14.35 28.43 14.32
CA PHE A 642 -14.61 27.01 14.16
C PHE A 642 -13.32 26.21 14.39
N SER A 643 -13.42 25.16 15.19
CA SER A 643 -12.39 24.16 15.38
C SER A 643 -13.02 22.78 15.45
N ALA A 644 -12.41 21.80 14.78
CA ALA A 644 -12.79 20.40 14.87
C ALA A 644 -11.54 19.52 15.00
N THR A 645 -11.63 18.47 15.82
CA THR A 645 -10.62 17.43 15.94
C THR A 645 -11.29 16.08 15.79
N THR A 646 -10.79 15.26 14.87
CA THR A 646 -11.22 13.88 14.69
C THR A 646 -10.06 12.96 14.99
N THR A 647 -10.27 12.02 15.90
CA THR A 647 -9.30 10.98 16.24
C THR A 647 -9.88 9.64 15.85
N GLY A 648 -9.07 8.79 15.20
CA GLY A 648 -9.52 7.44 14.85
C GLY A 648 -8.46 6.39 15.08
N GLY A 649 -8.93 5.17 15.30
CA GLY A 649 -8.13 3.97 15.46
C GLY A 649 -8.70 2.86 14.61
N TRP A 650 -7.83 2.08 13.99
CA TRP A 650 -8.18 0.94 13.16
C TRP A 650 -7.29 -0.25 13.50
N LEU A 651 -7.86 -1.45 13.44
CA LEU A 651 -7.16 -2.70 13.70
C LEU A 651 -7.70 -3.80 12.80
N ARG A 652 -6.80 -4.59 12.20
CA ARG A 652 -7.11 -5.81 11.48
C ARG A 652 -6.23 -6.96 11.94
N LEU A 653 -6.87 -8.04 12.35
CA LEU A 653 -6.24 -9.33 12.63
C LEU A 653 -6.62 -10.32 11.54
N THR A 654 -5.62 -10.84 10.83
CA THR A 654 -5.82 -11.85 9.79
C THR A 654 -5.02 -13.10 10.13
N THR A 655 -5.71 -14.23 10.24
CA THR A 655 -5.13 -15.57 10.41
C THR A 655 -5.43 -16.41 9.17
N ARG A 656 -5.08 -17.71 9.19
CA ARG A 656 -5.40 -18.63 8.09
C ARG A 656 -6.90 -18.74 7.81
N ASN A 657 -7.74 -18.67 8.85
CA ASN A 657 -9.17 -18.95 8.76
C ASN A 657 -10.04 -17.81 9.28
N LEU A 658 -9.49 -16.84 9.99
CA LEU A 658 -10.25 -15.76 10.63
C LEU A 658 -9.67 -14.41 10.22
N ARG A 659 -10.53 -13.49 9.77
CA ARG A 659 -10.27 -12.06 9.66
C ARG A 659 -11.21 -11.34 10.63
N VAL A 660 -10.67 -10.44 11.43
CA VAL A 660 -11.44 -9.48 12.24
C VAL A 660 -10.87 -8.10 11.97
N GLU A 661 -11.73 -7.13 11.71
CA GLU A 661 -11.36 -5.76 11.43
C GLU A 661 -12.29 -4.81 12.18
N ALA A 662 -11.75 -3.76 12.78
CA ALA A 662 -12.52 -2.78 13.53
C ALA A 662 -11.98 -1.37 13.32
N GLU A 663 -12.88 -0.39 13.34
CA GLU A 663 -12.57 1.03 13.31
C GLU A 663 -13.38 1.75 14.39
N LEU A 664 -12.71 2.67 15.09
CA LEU A 664 -13.29 3.58 16.07
C LEU A 664 -12.93 5.00 15.64
N ALA A 665 -13.89 5.91 15.66
CA ALA A 665 -13.70 7.32 15.37
C ALA A 665 -14.42 8.16 16.42
N TYR A 666 -13.74 9.19 16.91
CA TYR A 666 -14.29 10.20 17.81
C TYR A 666 -14.03 11.58 17.22
N GLY A 667 -15.08 12.40 17.13
CA GLY A 667 -15.02 13.76 16.64
C GLY A 667 -15.45 14.73 17.74
N HIS A 668 -14.67 15.79 17.93
CA HIS A 668 -15.06 16.93 18.75
C HIS A 668 -15.02 18.19 17.90
N ALA A 669 -16.08 19.00 17.92
CA ALA A 669 -16.08 20.29 17.24
C ALA A 669 -16.73 21.40 18.07
N ARG A 670 -16.34 22.63 17.75
CA ARG A 670 -16.86 23.84 18.37
C ARG A 670 -16.92 24.96 17.33
N ILE A 671 -18.03 25.68 17.32
CA ILE A 671 -18.21 26.94 16.58
C ILE A 671 -18.46 28.02 17.64
N GLU A 672 -17.51 28.92 17.83
CA GLU A 672 -17.64 30.01 18.80
C GLU A 672 -18.77 30.99 18.43
N GLN A 673 -18.91 31.29 17.14
CA GLN A 673 -19.93 32.18 16.61
C GLN A 673 -20.74 31.48 15.50
N PRO A 674 -21.89 30.86 15.85
CA PRO A 674 -22.68 30.09 14.89
C PRO A 674 -23.58 30.95 13.99
N SER A 675 -23.69 32.25 14.24
CA SER A 675 -24.45 33.16 13.36
C SER A 675 -24.00 33.03 11.90
N LEU A 676 -24.97 33.06 10.99
CA LEU A 676 -24.75 33.14 9.54
C LEU A 676 -25.14 34.53 8.98
N ILE A 677 -25.59 35.43 9.86
CA ILE A 677 -26.06 36.77 9.48
C ILE A 677 -24.94 37.76 9.83
N PRO A 678 -24.38 38.48 8.86
CA PRO A 678 -23.37 39.48 9.14
C PRO A 678 -23.84 40.55 10.14
N GLY A 679 -22.93 40.97 11.02
CA GLY A 679 -23.22 41.91 12.10
C GLY A 679 -24.10 41.36 13.24
N THR A 680 -24.58 40.11 13.17
CA THR A 680 -25.35 39.47 14.24
C THR A 680 -24.47 38.48 15.00
N GLU A 681 -24.41 38.62 16.33
CA GLU A 681 -23.65 37.71 17.19
C GLU A 681 -24.60 36.83 18.02
N ILE A 682 -24.39 35.52 17.95
CA ILE A 682 -24.95 34.55 18.90
C ILE A 682 -23.89 34.29 19.96
N MET A 683 -24.17 34.68 21.21
CA MET A 683 -23.20 34.63 22.33
C MET A 683 -22.98 33.23 22.90
N VAL A 684 -23.60 32.20 22.31
CA VAL A 684 -23.45 30.83 22.77
C VAL A 684 -22.90 29.95 21.67
N PRO A 685 -21.80 29.21 21.94
CA PRO A 685 -21.20 28.33 20.96
C PRO A 685 -22.10 27.14 20.64
N VAL A 686 -21.91 26.59 19.44
CA VAL A 686 -22.36 25.24 19.10
C VAL A 686 -21.20 24.29 19.35
N THR A 687 -21.47 23.14 19.98
CA THR A 687 -20.50 22.07 20.24
C THR A 687 -20.97 20.76 19.62
N SER A 688 -20.05 19.82 19.45
CA SER A 688 -20.34 18.53 18.86
C SER A 688 -19.39 17.49 19.44
N ASP A 689 -19.94 16.38 19.92
CA ASP A 689 -19.21 15.21 20.40
C ASP A 689 -19.78 13.95 19.74
N GLN A 690 -19.03 13.38 18.80
CA GLN A 690 -19.50 12.32 17.92
C GLN A 690 -18.66 11.05 18.10
N LEU A 691 -19.30 9.89 18.13
CA LEU A 691 -18.64 8.59 18.28
C LEU A 691 -19.16 7.60 17.24
N GLY A 692 -18.25 7.03 16.45
CA GLY A 692 -18.51 5.98 15.48
C GLY A 692 -17.65 4.75 15.75
N PHE A 693 -18.25 3.56 15.64
CA PHE A 693 -17.55 2.29 15.74
C PHE A 693 -18.12 1.29 14.73
N ALA A 694 -17.25 0.59 14.03
CA ALA A 694 -17.62 -0.54 13.20
C ALA A 694 -16.67 -1.71 13.40
N MET A 695 -17.21 -2.92 13.29
CA MET A 695 -16.47 -4.17 13.30
C MET A 695 -16.98 -5.07 12.18
N GLN A 696 -16.07 -5.72 11.49
CA GLN A 696 -16.34 -6.79 10.55
C GLN A 696 -15.57 -8.05 10.94
N SER A 697 -16.19 -9.22 10.77
CA SER A 697 -15.50 -10.49 10.99
C SER A 697 -15.87 -11.54 9.96
N GLU A 698 -14.90 -12.37 9.59
CA GLU A 698 -15.08 -13.44 8.62
C GLU A 698 -14.27 -14.68 9.04
N LEU A 699 -14.95 -15.81 9.17
CA LEU A 699 -14.41 -17.11 9.50
C LEU A 699 -14.63 -18.07 8.31
N LEU A 700 -13.53 -18.61 7.78
CA LEU A 700 -13.51 -19.59 6.71
C LEU A 700 -13.69 -21.01 7.25
N LEU A 701 -14.79 -21.66 6.83
CA LEU A 701 -15.18 -23.03 7.14
C LEU A 701 -15.31 -23.84 5.83
N GLY A 702 -14.20 -24.43 5.37
CA GLY A 702 -14.17 -25.13 4.09
C GLY A 702 -14.36 -24.16 2.91
N SER A 703 -15.41 -24.37 2.11
CA SER A 703 -15.80 -23.47 0.99
C SER A 703 -16.80 -22.39 1.39
N ALA A 704 -17.21 -22.36 2.66
CA ALA A 704 -18.13 -21.38 3.22
C ALA A 704 -17.39 -20.36 4.09
N ARG A 705 -17.92 -19.14 4.14
CA ARG A 705 -17.49 -18.04 5.00
C ARG A 705 -18.67 -17.65 5.87
N ILE A 706 -18.46 -17.51 7.16
CA ILE A 706 -19.46 -17.00 8.10
C ILE A 706 -18.88 -15.81 8.84
N GLY A 707 -19.70 -14.83 9.18
CA GLY A 707 -19.22 -13.61 9.77
C GLY A 707 -20.28 -12.92 10.62
N PHE A 708 -19.81 -11.98 11.42
CA PHE A 708 -20.63 -11.14 12.26
C PHE A 708 -20.05 -9.74 12.27
N ASP A 709 -20.82 -8.80 11.73
CA ASP A 709 -20.49 -7.39 11.74
C ASP A 709 -21.36 -6.66 12.75
N ALA A 710 -20.87 -5.55 13.28
CA ALA A 710 -21.62 -4.70 14.18
C ALA A 710 -21.14 -3.27 14.03
N GLY A 711 -22.00 -2.31 14.39
CA GLY A 711 -21.59 -0.94 14.46
C GLY A 711 -22.49 -0.08 15.33
N TYR A 712 -21.96 1.09 15.66
CA TYR A 712 -22.53 2.11 16.51
C TYR A 712 -22.22 3.48 15.92
N ALA A 713 -23.24 4.31 15.80
CA ALA A 713 -23.15 5.72 15.44
C ALA A 713 -23.90 6.53 16.49
N SER A 714 -23.23 7.48 17.14
CA SER A 714 -23.88 8.38 18.08
C SER A 714 -24.98 9.21 17.39
N GLY A 715 -25.97 9.63 18.17
CA GLY A 715 -27.06 10.50 17.72
C GLY A 715 -27.29 11.64 18.70
N ASP A 716 -28.05 12.61 18.23
CA ASP A 716 -28.47 13.80 18.97
C ASP A 716 -29.92 13.66 19.46
N ASP A 717 -30.30 14.35 20.54
CA ASP A 717 -31.66 14.28 21.09
C ASP A 717 -32.69 15.07 20.23
N ALA A 718 -32.25 15.82 19.22
CA ALA A 718 -33.10 16.52 18.25
C ALA A 718 -33.95 15.56 17.38
N PRO A 719 -35.19 15.94 17.01
CA PRO A 719 -36.01 15.15 16.10
C PRO A 719 -35.42 14.97 14.68
N GLY A 720 -35.63 13.79 14.09
CA GLY A 720 -35.09 13.38 12.80
C GLY A 720 -33.67 12.79 12.89
N PHE A 721 -33.32 11.86 11.99
CA PHE A 721 -32.02 11.16 12.01
C PHE A 721 -30.80 12.08 11.85
N GLY A 722 -31.01 13.29 11.32
CA GLY A 722 -29.96 14.23 11.01
C GLY A 722 -28.98 13.66 10.00
N ALA A 723 -29.43 12.92 8.99
CA ALA A 723 -28.58 12.28 7.99
C ALA A 723 -28.11 13.29 6.94
N PHE A 724 -29.05 14.08 6.39
CA PHE A 724 -28.80 15.06 5.34
C PHE A 724 -29.55 16.38 5.61
N PRO A 725 -29.29 17.06 6.73
CA PRO A 725 -29.94 18.33 7.04
C PRO A 725 -29.66 19.36 5.95
N LYS A 726 -30.71 20.08 5.51
CA LYS A 726 -30.56 21.13 4.51
C LYS A 726 -30.22 22.47 5.17
N LEU A 727 -29.41 23.26 4.49
CA LEU A 727 -29.06 24.60 4.97
C LEU A 727 -30.31 25.49 4.97
N GLY A 728 -30.59 26.17 6.08
CA GLY A 728 -31.77 27.04 6.24
C GLY A 728 -33.10 26.30 6.42
N GLU A 729 -33.06 24.99 6.68
CA GLU A 729 -34.24 24.20 7.03
C GLU A 729 -34.85 24.67 8.36
N ALA A 730 -36.17 24.57 8.50
CA ALA A 730 -36.86 24.90 9.75
C ALA A 730 -36.41 23.98 10.89
N ALA A 731 -36.59 24.44 12.13
CA ALA A 731 -36.27 23.68 13.34
C ALA A 731 -36.87 22.26 13.29
N PRO A 732 -36.14 21.25 13.79
CA PRO A 732 -36.60 19.86 13.79
C PRO A 732 -37.90 19.73 14.59
N MET A 733 -38.86 18.96 14.07
CA MET A 733 -40.16 18.70 14.71
C MET A 733 -40.28 17.23 15.09
N PRO A 734 -40.84 16.89 16.27
CA PRO A 734 -41.17 15.49 16.59
C PRO A 734 -41.95 14.83 15.44
N GLY A 735 -41.58 13.60 15.09
CA GLY A 735 -42.17 12.90 13.94
C GLY A 735 -41.53 13.21 12.58
N ALA A 736 -40.59 14.15 12.50
CA ALA A 736 -39.83 14.41 11.29
C ALA A 736 -38.91 13.23 11.00
N PHE A 737 -38.71 12.93 9.72
CA PHE A 737 -37.81 11.84 9.33
C PHE A 737 -36.33 12.25 9.39
N ASP A 738 -36.02 13.48 8.97
CA ASP A 738 -34.67 14.04 8.98
C ASP A 738 -34.74 15.52 9.37
N GLY A 739 -33.63 16.22 9.62
CA GLY A 739 -33.68 17.66 9.89
C GLY A 739 -32.44 18.23 10.54
N ALA A 740 -32.40 19.56 10.65
CA ALA A 740 -31.34 20.27 11.37
C ALA A 740 -31.22 19.76 12.81
N GLN A 741 -30.00 19.54 13.27
CA GLN A 741 -29.70 18.94 14.57
C GLN A 741 -29.26 20.00 15.60
N ALA A 742 -29.55 21.27 15.33
CA ALA A 742 -29.33 22.37 16.26
C ALA A 742 -30.44 23.41 16.06
N ASP A 743 -30.99 23.92 17.15
CA ASP A 743 -32.02 24.97 17.18
C ASP A 743 -31.63 26.09 18.14
N LEU A 744 -30.89 27.07 17.63
CA LEU A 744 -30.33 28.13 18.47
C LEU A 744 -31.42 29.12 18.93
N PRO A 745 -31.41 29.53 20.22
CA PRO A 745 -30.41 29.23 21.25
C PRO A 745 -30.77 28.06 22.19
N LEU A 746 -31.85 27.31 21.91
CA LEU A 746 -32.41 26.27 22.78
C LEU A 746 -31.59 24.98 22.76
N ASP A 747 -31.13 24.60 21.58
CA ASP A 747 -30.28 23.46 21.32
C ASP A 747 -28.98 23.91 20.61
N ARG A 748 -27.86 23.38 21.10
CA ARG A 748 -26.49 23.86 20.81
C ARG A 748 -25.53 22.70 20.58
N THR A 749 -26.01 21.46 20.61
CA THR A 749 -25.20 20.27 20.37
C THR A 749 -25.47 19.74 18.96
N VAL A 750 -24.53 19.00 18.39
CA VAL A 750 -24.70 18.30 17.10
C VAL A 750 -23.92 16.99 17.20
N ASP A 751 -24.52 15.99 17.84
CA ASP A 751 -23.78 14.80 18.28
C ASP A 751 -23.96 13.57 17.36
N ASN A 752 -24.64 13.74 16.22
CA ASN A 752 -24.81 12.66 15.24
C ASN A 752 -23.48 12.32 14.54
N PHE A 753 -22.95 11.13 14.80
CA PHE A 753 -21.87 10.59 13.98
C PHE A 753 -22.47 9.96 12.72
N ARG A 754 -22.12 10.48 11.55
CA ARG A 754 -22.57 9.93 10.27
C ARG A 754 -21.47 9.09 9.67
N PHE A 755 -21.76 7.81 9.42
CA PHE A 755 -20.83 7.00 8.66
C PHE A 755 -20.72 7.58 7.25
N ASN A 756 -19.60 7.33 6.57
CA ASN A 756 -19.52 7.64 5.15
C ASN A 756 -20.60 6.81 4.41
N PRO A 757 -21.41 7.42 3.52
CA PRO A 757 -22.49 6.70 2.81
C PRO A 757 -22.04 5.52 1.93
N ASP A 758 -20.76 5.42 1.59
CA ASP A 758 -20.21 4.26 0.87
C ASP A 758 -19.77 3.12 1.81
N TYR A 759 -19.80 3.32 3.14
CA TYR A 759 -19.78 2.20 4.10
C TYR A 759 -21.16 1.57 4.17
N ARG A 760 -21.35 0.48 3.40
CA ARG A 760 -22.66 -0.17 3.25
C ARG A 760 -22.77 -1.43 4.07
N ILE A 761 -23.87 -1.54 4.80
CA ILE A 761 -24.21 -2.72 5.60
C ILE A 761 -25.45 -3.44 5.09
N ASP A 762 -26.26 -2.78 4.26
CA ASP A 762 -27.57 -3.26 3.81
C ASP A 762 -27.91 -2.83 2.36
N GLN A 763 -29.12 -3.19 1.89
CA GLN A 763 -29.65 -2.81 0.58
C GLN A 763 -30.70 -1.71 0.64
N ILE A 764 -31.39 -1.51 1.78
CA ILE A 764 -32.59 -0.67 1.89
C ILE A 764 -32.45 0.40 2.98
N LEU A 765 -32.40 0.04 4.26
CA LEU A 765 -32.66 0.99 5.34
C LEU A 765 -31.61 2.11 5.38
N PHE A 766 -30.34 1.77 5.53
CA PHE A 766 -29.24 2.72 5.60
C PHE A 766 -28.70 3.08 4.22
N ARG A 767 -29.00 2.29 3.18
CA ARG A 767 -28.59 2.61 1.81
C ARG A 767 -29.54 3.58 1.09
N GLU A 768 -30.85 3.37 1.18
CA GLU A 768 -31.85 4.09 0.38
C GLU A 768 -32.72 5.02 1.24
N ILE A 769 -33.22 4.55 2.38
CA ILE A 769 -34.21 5.28 3.18
C ILE A 769 -33.55 6.37 4.05
N ILE A 770 -32.63 5.98 4.94
CA ILE A 770 -31.84 6.93 5.76
C ILE A 770 -30.64 7.45 4.95
N GLY A 771 -30.02 6.59 4.14
CA GLY A 771 -28.91 6.92 3.24
C GLY A 771 -27.51 6.98 3.88
N THR A 772 -27.42 6.83 5.21
CA THR A 772 -26.18 6.48 5.93
C THR A 772 -26.50 5.89 7.31
N VAL A 773 -25.54 5.21 7.93
CA VAL A 773 -25.61 4.82 9.34
C VAL A 773 -25.35 6.06 10.21
N THR A 774 -26.38 6.50 10.93
CA THR A 774 -26.35 7.62 11.88
C THR A 774 -27.37 7.35 12.99
N ASP A 775 -27.10 7.79 14.22
CA ASP A 775 -27.96 7.55 15.39
C ASP A 775 -28.45 6.08 15.49
N ALA A 776 -27.55 5.13 15.27
CA ALA A 776 -27.94 3.73 15.08
C ALA A 776 -26.94 2.75 15.68
N ILE A 777 -27.48 1.63 16.14
CA ILE A 777 -26.76 0.40 16.45
C ILE A 777 -27.25 -0.66 15.48
N TYR A 778 -26.34 -1.41 14.87
CA TYR A 778 -26.70 -2.55 14.04
C TYR A 778 -25.87 -3.79 14.38
N LEU A 779 -26.49 -4.96 14.17
CA LEU A 779 -25.85 -6.26 14.17
C LEU A 779 -26.13 -6.95 12.85
N ARG A 780 -25.09 -7.54 12.23
CA ARG A 780 -25.15 -8.14 10.91
C ARG A 780 -24.42 -9.49 10.86
N PRO A 781 -25.05 -10.59 11.32
CA PRO A 781 -24.60 -11.93 10.94
C PRO A 781 -24.73 -12.13 9.42
N HIS A 782 -23.73 -12.77 8.83
CA HIS A 782 -23.74 -13.09 7.40
C HIS A 782 -23.04 -14.41 7.10
N ALA A 783 -23.39 -15.00 5.96
CA ALA A 783 -22.77 -16.19 5.44
C ALA A 783 -22.62 -16.10 3.92
N ALA A 784 -21.54 -16.67 3.39
CA ALA A 784 -21.32 -16.83 1.96
C ALA A 784 -20.86 -18.26 1.68
N ALA A 785 -21.38 -18.87 0.62
CA ALA A 785 -21.00 -20.21 0.19
C ALA A 785 -20.70 -20.22 -1.30
N THR A 786 -19.59 -20.83 -1.68
CA THR A 786 -19.30 -21.10 -3.10
C THR A 786 -20.21 -22.23 -3.57
N LEU A 787 -21.09 -21.93 -4.53
CA LEU A 787 -22.01 -22.92 -5.12
C LEU A 787 -21.28 -23.83 -6.11
N PHE A 788 -20.46 -23.24 -6.98
CA PHE A 788 -19.57 -23.98 -7.87
C PHE A 788 -18.43 -23.09 -8.39
N THR A 789 -17.37 -23.76 -8.82
CA THR A 789 -16.20 -23.15 -9.48
C THR A 789 -16.02 -23.79 -10.84
N VAL A 790 -15.95 -22.99 -11.90
CA VAL A 790 -15.69 -23.46 -13.27
C VAL A 790 -14.50 -22.69 -13.82
N GLY A 791 -13.38 -23.38 -14.02
CA GLY A 791 -12.12 -22.74 -14.40
C GLY A 791 -11.68 -21.71 -13.36
N SER A 792 -11.53 -20.46 -13.78
CA SER A 792 -11.17 -19.32 -12.94
C SER A 792 -12.37 -18.53 -12.40
N SER A 793 -13.59 -18.97 -12.70
CA SER A 793 -14.83 -18.31 -12.29
C SER A 793 -15.51 -19.00 -11.12
N LYS A 794 -16.16 -18.21 -10.26
CA LYS A 794 -16.91 -18.68 -9.09
C LYS A 794 -18.32 -18.10 -9.08
N LEU A 795 -19.29 -18.92 -8.67
CA LEU A 795 -20.63 -18.47 -8.27
C LEU A 795 -20.76 -18.62 -6.75
N GLU A 796 -21.10 -17.54 -6.07
CA GLU A 796 -21.29 -17.48 -4.62
C GLU A 796 -22.74 -17.12 -4.29
N ALA A 797 -23.30 -17.77 -3.27
CA ALA A 797 -24.52 -17.34 -2.60
C ALA A 797 -24.14 -16.69 -1.28
N ILE A 798 -24.64 -15.48 -1.05
CA ILE A 798 -24.39 -14.66 0.13
C ILE A 798 -25.74 -14.38 0.78
N ALA A 799 -25.80 -14.36 2.10
CA ALA A 799 -26.97 -13.93 2.85
C ALA A 799 -26.54 -13.17 4.09
N ALA A 800 -27.18 -12.04 4.38
CA ALA A 800 -27.01 -11.30 5.61
C ALA A 800 -28.37 -11.02 6.27
N VAL A 801 -28.37 -10.90 7.59
CA VAL A 801 -29.51 -10.40 8.36
C VAL A 801 -29.02 -9.19 9.13
N ILE A 802 -29.68 -8.05 9.00
CA ILE A 802 -29.31 -6.81 9.68
C ILE A 802 -30.42 -6.47 10.67
N ALA A 803 -30.12 -6.46 11.96
CA ALA A 803 -31.04 -5.94 12.99
C ALA A 803 -30.52 -4.60 13.47
N SER A 804 -31.40 -3.59 13.57
CA SER A 804 -30.98 -2.23 13.90
C SER A 804 -31.92 -1.48 14.85
N TRP A 805 -31.34 -0.55 15.62
CA TRP A 805 -32.02 0.25 16.63
C TRP A 805 -31.48 1.68 16.65
N ALA A 806 -32.33 2.66 16.93
CA ALA A 806 -31.93 4.04 17.15
C ALA A 806 -31.23 4.20 18.52
N VAL A 807 -30.16 5.00 18.56
CA VAL A 807 -29.49 5.34 19.83
C VAL A 807 -30.38 6.31 20.62
N LYS A 808 -30.92 7.33 19.94
CA LYS A 808 -31.85 8.32 20.46
C LYS A 808 -33.26 8.06 19.93
N PRO A 809 -34.22 7.68 20.78
CA PRO A 809 -35.60 7.47 20.32
C PRO A 809 -36.26 8.76 19.81
N SER A 810 -35.85 9.93 20.31
CA SER A 810 -36.43 11.23 19.91
C SER A 810 -36.16 11.60 18.46
N SER A 811 -35.13 11.02 17.84
CA SER A 811 -34.82 11.21 16.42
C SER A 811 -35.81 10.47 15.50
N THR A 812 -36.46 9.41 16.00
CA THR A 812 -37.30 8.56 15.16
C THR A 812 -38.70 9.14 15.01
N PRO A 813 -39.39 8.89 13.89
CA PRO A 813 -40.74 9.39 13.68
C PRO A 813 -41.76 9.05 14.78
N SER A 814 -41.65 7.88 15.41
CA SER A 814 -42.61 7.45 16.44
C SER A 814 -42.14 7.67 17.88
N GLY A 815 -40.85 7.95 18.10
CA GLY A 815 -40.25 7.95 19.44
C GLY A 815 -39.80 6.56 19.92
N GLU A 816 -39.93 5.52 19.09
CA GLU A 816 -39.49 4.15 19.41
C GLU A 816 -38.08 3.85 18.88
N ARG A 817 -37.40 2.86 19.48
CA ARG A 817 -36.01 2.51 19.13
C ARG A 817 -35.88 1.52 17.98
N ALA A 818 -36.83 0.60 17.80
CA ALA A 818 -36.65 -0.52 16.88
C ALA A 818 -36.75 -0.04 15.42
N LEU A 819 -35.63 0.00 14.70
CA LEU A 819 -35.60 0.41 13.28
C LEU A 819 -36.04 -0.73 12.37
N GLY A 820 -35.66 -1.97 12.68
CA GLY A 820 -36.20 -3.14 11.98
C GLY A 820 -35.19 -4.25 11.76
N ILE A 821 -35.59 -5.22 10.94
CA ILE A 821 -34.77 -6.34 10.48
C ILE A 821 -34.76 -6.36 8.95
N GLU A 822 -33.58 -6.41 8.35
CA GLU A 822 -33.38 -6.53 6.91
C GLU A 822 -32.74 -7.88 6.54
N LEU A 823 -33.19 -8.50 5.44
CA LEU A 823 -32.64 -9.72 4.88
C LEU A 823 -32.05 -9.44 3.50
N ASP A 824 -30.78 -9.81 3.30
CA ASP A 824 -30.02 -9.50 2.08
C ASP A 824 -29.40 -10.75 1.43
N PRO A 825 -30.18 -11.63 0.78
CA PRO A 825 -29.63 -12.64 -0.11
C PRO A 825 -29.06 -12.02 -1.40
N GLU A 826 -27.86 -12.47 -1.80
CA GLU A 826 -27.20 -12.10 -3.05
C GLU A 826 -26.64 -13.36 -3.74
N LEU A 827 -26.84 -13.47 -5.05
CA LEU A 827 -26.10 -14.38 -5.92
C LEU A 827 -25.06 -13.57 -6.68
N ARG A 828 -23.80 -14.00 -6.61
CA ARG A 828 -22.68 -13.28 -7.22
C ARG A 828 -21.80 -14.21 -8.04
N TYR A 829 -21.67 -13.92 -9.32
CA TYR A 829 -20.73 -14.54 -10.23
C TYR A 829 -19.52 -13.62 -10.43
N GLY A 830 -18.31 -14.17 -10.33
CA GLY A 830 -17.07 -13.44 -10.62
C GLY A 830 -16.10 -14.29 -11.42
N SER A 831 -15.48 -13.69 -12.43
CA SER A 831 -14.38 -14.24 -13.21
C SER A 831 -13.05 -13.59 -12.82
N ARG A 832 -11.95 -14.34 -12.95
CA ARG A 832 -10.58 -13.79 -12.85
C ARG A 832 -10.29 -12.72 -13.92
N ASP A 833 -10.98 -12.76 -15.04
CA ASP A 833 -10.79 -11.82 -16.16
C ASP A 833 -11.53 -10.48 -15.95
N GLY A 834 -12.00 -10.20 -14.73
CA GLY A 834 -12.57 -8.90 -14.36
C GLY A 834 -14.08 -8.76 -14.61
N PHE A 835 -14.77 -9.82 -15.05
CA PHE A 835 -16.23 -9.80 -15.18
C PHE A 835 -16.92 -10.16 -13.85
N VAL A 836 -17.91 -9.37 -13.47
CA VAL A 836 -18.77 -9.62 -12.31
C VAL A 836 -20.24 -9.50 -12.73
N ALA A 837 -21.08 -10.40 -12.22
CA ALA A 837 -22.53 -10.26 -12.29
C ALA A 837 -23.12 -10.58 -10.92
N ALA A 838 -24.02 -9.74 -10.42
CA ALA A 838 -24.66 -9.94 -9.12
C ALA A 838 -26.16 -9.66 -9.18
N LEU A 839 -26.93 -10.48 -8.48
CA LEU A 839 -28.36 -10.28 -8.24
C LEU A 839 -28.59 -10.30 -6.73
N ALA A 840 -28.92 -9.14 -6.17
CA ALA A 840 -29.24 -8.95 -4.77
C ALA A 840 -30.73 -8.70 -4.57
N TYR A 841 -31.26 -9.20 -3.46
CA TYR A 841 -32.60 -8.94 -2.99
C TYR A 841 -32.53 -8.47 -1.54
N GLY A 842 -33.06 -7.28 -1.25
CA GLY A 842 -33.24 -6.76 0.11
C GLY A 842 -34.71 -6.88 0.51
N LEU A 843 -34.96 -7.30 1.75
CA LEU A 843 -36.28 -7.27 2.40
C LEU A 843 -36.15 -6.60 3.76
N LEU A 844 -36.68 -5.39 3.90
CA LEU A 844 -36.77 -4.68 5.16
C LEU A 844 -38.12 -4.94 5.81
N LEU A 845 -38.11 -5.47 7.03
CA LEU A 845 -39.22 -5.51 7.95
C LEU A 845 -39.05 -4.33 8.94
N PRO A 846 -39.72 -3.18 8.70
CA PRO A 846 -39.52 -2.00 9.54
C PRO A 846 -40.02 -2.27 10.95
N GLY A 847 -39.33 -1.71 11.94
CA GLY A 847 -39.75 -1.70 13.33
C GLY A 847 -40.62 -0.49 13.66
N ALA A 848 -41.09 -0.44 14.90
CA ALA A 848 -42.01 0.58 15.38
C ALA A 848 -41.45 2.01 15.29
N ALA A 849 -40.13 2.20 15.17
CA ALA A 849 -39.50 3.51 15.01
C ALA A 849 -40.03 4.29 13.80
N PHE A 850 -40.48 3.58 12.76
CA PHE A 850 -40.99 4.19 11.53
C PHE A 850 -42.51 4.38 11.51
N ASP A 851 -43.22 3.93 12.54
CA ASP A 851 -44.66 4.12 12.62
C ASP A 851 -45.00 5.62 12.59
N ASN A 852 -46.16 5.91 12.01
CA ASN A 852 -46.75 7.24 12.02
C ASN A 852 -47.94 7.24 12.99
N THR A 853 -48.47 8.42 13.33
CA THR A 853 -49.49 8.60 14.37
C THR A 853 -50.73 7.72 14.18
N ASN A 854 -51.02 7.28 12.95
CA ASN A 854 -52.18 6.45 12.61
C ASN A 854 -51.86 5.24 11.71
N LEU A 855 -50.60 5.03 11.31
CA LEU A 855 -50.23 4.02 10.32
C LEU A 855 -48.98 3.26 10.76
N GLN A 856 -49.05 1.94 10.69
CA GLN A 856 -47.90 1.07 10.90
C GLN A 856 -47.06 1.01 9.63
N ALA A 857 -45.74 1.12 9.78
CA ALA A 857 -44.81 0.96 8.68
C ALA A 857 -44.88 -0.47 8.11
N LYS A 858 -44.88 -0.60 6.79
CA LYS A 858 -44.98 -1.88 6.09
C LYS A 858 -43.66 -2.29 5.43
N PRO A 859 -43.45 -3.60 5.19
CA PRO A 859 -42.23 -4.09 4.58
C PRO A 859 -41.86 -3.42 3.25
N ALA A 860 -40.57 -3.23 3.04
CA ALA A 860 -40.00 -2.69 1.81
C ALA A 860 -39.03 -3.68 1.18
N HIS A 861 -38.89 -3.64 -0.13
CA HIS A 861 -38.12 -4.63 -0.88
C HIS A 861 -37.34 -3.95 -2.01
N VAL A 862 -36.11 -4.40 -2.24
CA VAL A 862 -35.28 -3.94 -3.37
C VAL A 862 -34.75 -5.15 -4.12
N VAL A 863 -34.85 -5.13 -5.45
CA VAL A 863 -34.16 -6.09 -6.33
C VAL A 863 -33.10 -5.32 -7.09
N ARG A 864 -31.84 -5.76 -7.01
CA ARG A 864 -30.71 -5.07 -7.64
C ARG A 864 -29.91 -6.04 -8.49
N ALA A 865 -29.82 -5.74 -9.78
CA ALA A 865 -28.96 -6.45 -10.73
C ALA A 865 -27.74 -5.57 -11.06
N ARG A 866 -26.55 -6.14 -11.02
CA ARG A 866 -25.29 -5.45 -11.34
C ARG A 866 -24.48 -6.28 -12.32
N ILE A 867 -23.86 -5.62 -13.29
CA ILE A 867 -22.86 -6.21 -14.18
C ILE A 867 -21.65 -5.29 -14.19
N GLY A 868 -20.47 -5.85 -13.96
CA GLY A 868 -19.19 -5.16 -13.92
C GLY A 868 -18.18 -5.74 -14.91
N PHE A 869 -17.39 -4.88 -15.54
CA PHE A 869 -16.24 -5.23 -16.36
C PHE A 869 -15.04 -4.44 -15.86
N SER A 870 -13.98 -5.12 -15.42
CA SER A 870 -12.75 -4.50 -14.92
C SER A 870 -11.55 -4.91 -15.77
N PHE A 871 -10.54 -4.06 -15.89
CA PHE A 871 -9.31 -4.33 -16.65
C PHE A 871 -8.05 -3.80 -15.97
#